data_AF-A0AA42XY19-F1
#
_entry.id   AF-A0AA42XY19-F1
#
_cell.length_a   1.000
_cell.length_b   1.000
_cell.length_c   1.000
_cell.angle_alpha   90.00
_cell.angle_beta   90.00
_cell.angle_gamma   90.00
#
_symmetry.space_group_name_H-M   'P 1'
#
loop_
_entity.id
_entity.type
_entity.pdbx_description
1 polymer ?
#
loop_
_entity_poly.entity_id
_entity_poly.type
_entity_poly.pdbx_seq_one_letter_code
_entity_poly.pdbx_strand_id
1 'polypeptide(L)'
;MGVTSANVRPALYRSIQRLRSNRELARRGITLVLLLALPNSTQAHGPDAVGGGLSDSGLLGSYYANPNLEGEPAFTRRDVRIAFDWRDVHPVGGSTAEPYRSFPTDGFSVRWTGRVVPRFSEPYRFVGEADDGIRIKLRKPGERAGNTLVDRWTAPGTFASDPVQLIAGQLYEIEVEYRESTGKARCLVAWESPSTPREVVDPVVQQGLNASSFAPFVWADSMKTARYGEKAESVDVHGWPTQDGTELVMSEWNANDAELSGTYSLRFKGKAQVRESCCTGATFEADGRAYKKMLPAGAGYDPRTNSTSAKFKTRGSRTMLFLENTSRGGGSRGRGVTDIRLMRPLTPGSDRTHDPTEVVYRPFKSVLQEAFTSVRWLKGANGEGEVEWSSRTLPGHSFFSGGREIENWEYLVMLSNETGNDLYITTPISANDEYFRKLALLLRYGSDGREPYPGPTANPVYPPLNPNLRVYIEVGNEIWNWAFRSTQASQRLTASEAEKDSPTWTAINYDGHAGNPQHMRAVRRWHALRTVELSNAFRAVWGDDAMGSTVRVLIEYQYDNFQNSAAESLTFIDDYFGNPPNEAGKESRPVSYYVWGGGGATYYGLHNKTGSQTHTVFRDPSFEKPSIAAGTRVVRPSGSPWTFRGTAGIVRPGGAATIQEIEKPVEPETGQQAAFILGSGSISQRLRFTEPGEYAVSFRAVGPDTGWPPHLLFDIYIDDVKYNPRDQTDIRVTTEVCYLRGWARPNDSFKGEWGSAVFRVDRPGERKVEFVGAGGSGYLLLDDIRISSVDAILDSGFRAGEALGQVSGEELGKQFEAQAKYPRTFGLQVVAYEAGWSVGGDFRQVPIQNWAKFKDDRTQMINDRMIELWDESGSFMNIWGVYRFWPEFDLVNATSYPLMRSLGASSRRLRAEATSGKLLPASLSPKDADWVHVPIGASGWRRYLPWRDKKGWFSWMLVAPATGDYSVQVKASGEGSLVVEFDGETALRVTELKSPLPTTQVRLTKGAHAVRVVTAGDVEIQSVEIRD
;
A
#
# COMPACT_ATOMS: atom_id res chain seq x y z
N MET A 1 42.63 8.26 -45.66
CA MET A 1 43.97 8.86 -45.40
C MET A 1 43.78 10.38 -45.37
N GLY A 2 44.40 11.05 -44.38
CA GLY A 2 43.88 12.25 -43.72
C GLY A 2 44.15 13.62 -44.35
N VAL A 3 43.66 14.67 -43.67
CA VAL A 3 43.95 16.10 -43.87
C VAL A 3 43.85 16.87 -42.52
N THR A 4 44.66 17.93 -42.44
CA THR A 4 45.11 18.87 -41.39
C THR A 4 44.04 19.89 -40.90
N SER A 5 44.22 20.88 -40.00
CA SER A 5 45.31 21.82 -39.61
C SER A 5 44.88 22.67 -38.37
N ALA A 6 45.75 22.98 -37.39
CA ALA A 6 46.42 24.29 -37.06
C ALA A 6 45.49 25.48 -36.63
N ASN A 7 45.79 26.47 -35.74
CA ASN A 7 46.91 26.91 -34.88
C ASN A 7 46.42 28.12 -33.98
N VAL A 8 47.26 28.56 -33.01
CA VAL A 8 47.52 29.99 -32.54
C VAL A 8 47.45 30.30 -31.01
N ARG A 9 48.66 30.42 -30.40
CA ARG A 9 49.28 31.44 -29.47
C ARG A 9 48.69 31.91 -28.09
N PRO A 10 49.57 32.41 -27.16
CA PRO A 10 49.32 32.65 -25.72
C PRO A 10 49.20 34.14 -25.28
N ALA A 11 48.43 34.45 -24.22
CA ALA A 11 48.53 35.70 -23.43
C ALA A 11 47.62 35.70 -22.16
N LEU A 12 48.21 35.49 -20.97
CA LEU A 12 47.52 35.51 -19.65
C LEU A 12 47.80 36.81 -18.85
N TYR A 13 48.04 37.97 -19.47
CA TYR A 13 48.37 39.20 -18.73
C TYR A 13 47.97 40.54 -19.39
N ARG A 14 46.74 40.72 -19.88
CA ARG A 14 46.30 42.08 -20.28
C ARG A 14 44.80 42.44 -20.25
N SER A 15 43.95 41.71 -19.52
CA SER A 15 42.50 42.07 -19.45
C SER A 15 41.97 42.41 -18.05
N ILE A 16 42.83 42.43 -17.03
CA ILE A 16 42.57 43.18 -15.79
C ILE A 16 42.99 44.63 -16.07
N GLN A 17 42.02 45.48 -16.44
CA GLN A 17 41.97 46.95 -16.20
C GLN A 17 41.12 47.72 -17.25
N ARG A 18 39.92 47.26 -17.62
CA ARG A 18 38.97 48.17 -18.31
C ARG A 18 37.48 47.88 -18.12
N LEU A 19 37.08 47.52 -16.91
CA LEU A 19 35.68 47.59 -16.46
C LEU A 19 35.56 48.20 -15.05
N ARG A 20 36.27 49.31 -14.82
CA ARG A 20 35.71 50.39 -14.00
C ARG A 20 35.03 51.35 -14.97
N SER A 21 33.86 51.83 -14.55
CA SER A 21 32.88 52.65 -15.29
C SER A 21 32.10 51.93 -16.38
N ASN A 22 30.92 51.42 -16.03
CA ASN A 22 29.72 51.59 -16.86
C ASN A 22 28.48 51.58 -15.97
N ARG A 23 28.29 52.72 -15.31
CA ARG A 23 27.11 53.11 -14.52
C ARG A 23 25.90 53.43 -15.42
N GLU A 24 25.78 52.77 -16.58
CA GLU A 24 24.79 53.08 -17.61
C GLU A 24 24.01 51.88 -18.16
N LEU A 25 24.28 50.65 -17.73
CA LEU A 25 23.46 49.48 -18.09
C LEU A 25 22.25 49.28 -17.17
N ALA A 26 22.10 50.09 -16.12
CA ALA A 26 20.97 50.07 -15.20
C ALA A 26 19.72 50.84 -15.70
N ARG A 27 19.64 51.22 -17.00
CA ARG A 27 18.55 52.10 -17.48
C ARG A 27 17.87 51.73 -18.81
N ARG A 28 18.17 50.62 -19.45
CA ARG A 28 17.42 50.19 -20.65
C ARG A 28 17.14 48.70 -20.61
N GLY A 29 15.87 48.37 -20.35
CA GLY A 29 15.37 47.00 -20.30
C GLY A 29 15.44 46.34 -21.66
N ILE A 30 16.20 45.24 -21.74
CA ILE A 30 16.07 44.16 -22.71
C ILE A 30 16.34 42.88 -21.91
N THR A 31 15.30 42.06 -21.72
CA THR A 31 15.39 40.69 -21.24
C THR A 31 16.07 39.86 -22.32
N LEU A 32 17.31 39.43 -22.12
CA LEU A 32 17.96 38.43 -22.96
C LEU A 32 18.10 37.14 -22.13
N VAL A 33 17.23 36.19 -22.45
CA VAL A 33 17.25 34.80 -22.03
C VAL A 33 18.54 34.15 -22.58
N LEU A 34 19.42 33.72 -21.69
CA LEU A 34 20.53 32.81 -22.00
C LEU A 34 20.39 31.58 -21.11
N LEU A 35 19.52 30.67 -21.55
CA LEU A 35 19.53 29.26 -21.21
C LEU A 35 20.84 28.67 -21.75
N LEU A 36 21.84 28.54 -20.88
CA LEU A 36 22.96 27.62 -21.11
C LEU A 36 22.71 26.37 -20.27
N ALA A 37 22.55 25.26 -20.98
CA ALA A 37 22.51 23.92 -20.43
C ALA A 37 23.70 23.68 -19.47
N LEU A 38 23.39 23.38 -18.22
CA LEU A 38 24.32 22.76 -17.29
C LEU A 38 23.99 21.26 -17.22
N PRO A 39 24.97 20.35 -17.40
CA PRO A 39 24.78 18.93 -17.12
C PRO A 39 24.86 18.63 -15.62
N ASN A 40 24.00 17.71 -15.19
CA ASN A 40 23.82 16.99 -13.92
C ASN A 40 24.87 17.14 -12.79
N SER A 41 24.38 17.37 -11.57
CA SER A 41 24.44 16.37 -10.48
C SER A 41 23.79 16.96 -9.22
N THR A 42 22.95 16.18 -8.52
CA THR A 42 22.19 16.46 -7.28
C THR A 42 20.91 17.32 -7.38
N GLN A 43 20.01 17.01 -8.31
CA GLN A 43 18.63 17.45 -8.11
C GLN A 43 18.03 16.72 -6.90
N ALA A 44 17.75 17.48 -5.84
CA ALA A 44 16.68 17.12 -4.91
C ALA A 44 15.46 16.69 -5.73
N HIS A 45 14.89 15.52 -5.41
CA HIS A 45 13.71 15.01 -6.10
C HIS A 45 12.52 15.93 -5.79
N GLY A 46 12.30 16.93 -6.65
CA GLY A 46 11.16 17.82 -6.57
C GLY A 46 9.84 17.02 -6.56
N PRO A 47 8.77 17.56 -5.96
CA PRO A 47 7.47 16.89 -5.98
C PRO A 47 7.00 16.71 -7.43
N ASP A 48 6.57 15.49 -7.78
CA ASP A 48 5.86 15.27 -9.05
C ASP A 48 4.57 16.12 -9.08
N ALA A 49 4.12 16.52 -10.27
CA ALA A 49 2.81 17.18 -10.48
C ALA A 49 2.68 18.57 -9.81
N VAL A 50 3.73 19.39 -9.86
CA VAL A 50 3.71 20.78 -9.35
C VAL A 50 2.63 21.59 -10.06
N GLY A 51 2.57 21.48 -11.39
CA GLY A 51 1.68 22.25 -12.25
C GLY A 51 0.25 21.77 -12.28
N GLY A 52 -0.12 20.76 -11.50
CA GLY A 52 -1.37 20.01 -11.61
C GLY A 52 -1.11 18.59 -12.11
N GLY A 53 -2.08 17.94 -12.76
CA GLY A 53 -1.82 16.61 -13.30
C GLY A 53 -2.98 15.97 -14.05
N LEU A 54 -2.83 14.67 -14.34
CA LEU A 54 -3.87 13.82 -14.92
C LEU A 54 -4.95 13.49 -13.88
N SER A 55 -6.21 13.49 -14.29
CA SER A 55 -7.30 12.99 -13.45
C SER A 55 -7.58 11.51 -13.68
N ASP A 56 -8.47 10.93 -12.84
CA ASP A 56 -8.96 9.55 -12.97
C ASP A 56 -7.83 8.51 -13.05
N SER A 57 -6.76 8.77 -12.29
CA SER A 57 -5.57 7.90 -12.17
C SER A 57 -4.84 7.63 -13.49
N GLY A 58 -4.99 8.49 -14.50
CA GLY A 58 -4.24 8.41 -15.76
C GLY A 58 -5.12 8.44 -17.01
N LEU A 59 -4.53 8.06 -18.15
CA LEU A 59 -5.15 8.13 -19.47
C LEU A 59 -5.48 6.73 -20.00
N LEU A 60 -6.63 6.58 -20.65
CA LEU A 60 -6.97 5.34 -21.36
C LEU A 60 -6.21 5.29 -22.69
N GLY A 61 -5.21 4.41 -22.77
CA GLY A 61 -4.44 4.11 -23.98
C GLY A 61 -5.08 2.99 -24.80
N SER A 62 -5.31 3.25 -26.09
CA SER A 62 -5.72 2.27 -27.10
C SER A 62 -4.52 1.98 -28.01
N TYR A 63 -4.06 0.72 -27.99
CA TYR A 63 -2.82 0.29 -28.64
C TYR A 63 -3.14 -0.44 -29.94
N TYR A 64 -2.66 0.07 -31.07
CA TYR A 64 -2.94 -0.44 -32.41
C TYR A 64 -1.69 -1.11 -32.99
N ALA A 65 -1.82 -2.34 -33.48
CA ALA A 65 -0.75 -3.09 -34.14
C ALA A 65 -0.53 -2.65 -35.60
N ASN A 66 -0.59 -1.34 -35.82
CA ASN A 66 -0.31 -0.64 -37.08
C ASN A 66 0.06 0.82 -36.75
N PRO A 67 0.77 1.55 -37.62
CA PRO A 67 1.24 2.91 -37.33
C PRO A 67 0.19 4.01 -37.56
N ASN A 68 -1.06 3.67 -37.92
CA ASN A 68 -2.04 4.61 -38.46
C ASN A 68 -3.32 4.76 -37.60
N LEU A 69 -3.37 4.16 -36.41
CA LEU A 69 -4.55 4.13 -35.54
C LEU A 69 -5.78 3.50 -36.22
N GLU A 70 -5.56 2.51 -37.09
CA GLU A 70 -6.61 1.86 -37.89
C GLU A 70 -7.16 0.60 -37.22
N GLY A 71 -8.46 0.35 -37.41
CA GLY A 71 -9.15 -0.84 -36.93
C GLY A 71 -9.45 -0.82 -35.43
N GLU A 72 -9.70 -1.99 -34.85
CA GLU A 72 -9.85 -2.15 -33.41
C GLU A 72 -8.48 -2.18 -32.74
N PRO A 73 -8.31 -1.55 -31.56
CA PRO A 73 -7.07 -1.66 -30.81
C PRO A 73 -6.84 -3.12 -30.40
N ALA A 74 -5.58 -3.55 -30.45
CA ALA A 74 -5.18 -4.88 -30.00
C ALA A 74 -5.49 -5.05 -28.50
N PHE A 75 -5.20 -4.02 -27.69
CA PHE A 75 -5.62 -3.95 -26.30
C PHE A 75 -5.79 -2.50 -25.83
N THR A 76 -6.40 -2.37 -24.66
CA THR A 76 -6.50 -1.11 -23.92
C THR A 76 -5.92 -1.26 -22.52
N ARG A 77 -5.36 -0.16 -22.01
CA ARG A 77 -4.78 -0.05 -20.67
C ARG A 77 -4.91 1.39 -20.19
N ARG A 78 -5.15 1.60 -18.89
CA ARG A 78 -4.98 2.93 -18.31
C ARG A 78 -3.53 3.14 -17.94
N ASP A 79 -2.86 4.11 -18.54
CA ASP A 79 -1.49 4.46 -18.23
C ASP A 79 -1.48 5.65 -17.28
N VAL A 80 -0.83 5.51 -16.12
CA VAL A 80 -0.76 6.58 -15.10
C VAL A 80 -0.12 7.86 -15.61
N ARG A 81 0.77 7.77 -16.61
CA ARG A 81 1.43 8.90 -17.29
C ARG A 81 1.80 8.53 -18.72
N ILE A 82 2.38 9.46 -19.49
CA ILE A 82 3.03 9.18 -20.78
C ILE A 82 4.50 9.60 -20.68
N ALA A 83 5.36 8.63 -20.37
CA ALA A 83 6.82 8.76 -20.26
C ALA A 83 7.50 7.42 -20.63
N PHE A 84 7.18 6.93 -21.82
CA PHE A 84 7.68 5.66 -22.34
C PHE A 84 9.04 5.81 -23.01
N ASP A 85 9.97 4.92 -22.66
CA ASP A 85 11.23 4.67 -23.37
C ASP A 85 11.35 3.16 -23.65
N TRP A 86 10.73 2.70 -24.75
CA TRP A 86 10.76 1.29 -25.16
C TRP A 86 12.10 0.90 -25.79
N ARG A 87 12.93 1.88 -26.18
CA ARG A 87 14.22 1.66 -26.83
C ARG A 87 14.01 0.81 -28.10
N ASP A 88 15.00 0.00 -28.48
CA ASP A 88 14.95 -0.82 -29.70
C ASP A 88 14.25 -2.20 -29.51
N VAL A 89 14.03 -2.65 -28.27
CA VAL A 89 13.72 -4.07 -28.00
C VAL A 89 12.71 -4.34 -26.89
N HIS A 90 12.19 -3.34 -26.16
CA HIS A 90 11.22 -3.63 -25.10
C HIS A 90 9.85 -4.02 -25.67
N PRO A 91 9.22 -5.07 -25.12
CA PRO A 91 7.82 -5.37 -25.42
C PRO A 91 6.90 -4.21 -25.00
N VAL A 92 6.10 -3.69 -25.94
CA VAL A 92 5.15 -2.59 -25.67
C VAL A 92 4.04 -3.02 -24.72
N GLY A 93 3.53 -4.25 -24.89
CA GLY A 93 2.44 -4.80 -24.09
C GLY A 93 2.87 -5.20 -22.67
N GLY A 94 4.09 -5.70 -22.50
CA GLY A 94 4.64 -6.02 -21.18
C GLY A 94 3.98 -7.23 -20.47
N SER A 95 3.34 -8.15 -21.19
CA SER A 95 2.79 -9.39 -20.62
C SER A 95 2.96 -10.59 -21.55
N THR A 96 2.91 -11.79 -20.97
CA THR A 96 2.86 -13.07 -21.70
C THR A 96 1.45 -13.43 -22.17
N ALA A 97 0.42 -12.70 -21.71
CA ALA A 97 -0.95 -12.84 -22.16
C ALA A 97 -1.12 -12.37 -23.62
N GLU A 98 -1.90 -13.10 -24.41
CA GLU A 98 -2.44 -12.53 -25.65
C GLU A 98 -3.48 -11.47 -25.26
N PRO A 99 -3.50 -10.27 -25.87
CA PRO A 99 -2.80 -9.82 -27.09
C PRO A 99 -1.48 -9.04 -26.84
N TYR A 100 -1.04 -8.89 -25.60
CA TYR A 100 0.17 -8.13 -25.24
C TYR A 100 1.43 -8.75 -25.83
N ARG A 101 1.49 -10.09 -25.83
CA ARG A 101 2.63 -10.88 -26.30
C ARG A 101 2.87 -10.74 -27.80
N SER A 102 1.80 -10.68 -28.58
CA SER A 102 1.86 -10.61 -30.05
C SER A 102 1.92 -9.18 -30.59
N PHE A 103 1.84 -8.17 -29.71
CA PHE A 103 1.93 -6.78 -30.11
C PHE A 103 3.34 -6.44 -30.65
N PRO A 104 3.45 -5.79 -31.82
CA PRO A 104 4.73 -5.58 -32.46
C PRO A 104 5.58 -4.52 -31.73
N THR A 105 6.90 -4.64 -31.82
CA THR A 105 7.87 -3.64 -31.31
C THR A 105 8.02 -2.45 -32.25
N ASP A 106 7.72 -2.63 -33.54
CA ASP A 106 7.78 -1.61 -34.59
C ASP A 106 6.41 -1.49 -35.28
N GLY A 107 6.18 -0.39 -36.00
CA GLY A 107 5.00 -0.22 -36.84
C GLY A 107 3.69 -0.22 -36.05
N PHE A 108 3.68 0.44 -34.90
CA PHE A 108 2.51 0.52 -34.02
C PHE A 108 2.11 1.96 -33.76
N SER A 109 0.93 2.15 -33.18
CA SER A 109 0.46 3.47 -32.76
C SER A 109 -0.39 3.36 -31.50
N VAL A 110 -0.49 4.46 -30.77
CA VAL A 110 -1.26 4.52 -29.53
C VAL A 110 -2.07 5.81 -29.49
N ARG A 111 -3.32 5.72 -29.05
CA ARG A 111 -4.15 6.89 -28.71
C ARG A 111 -4.47 6.87 -27.23
N TRP A 112 -4.01 7.88 -26.51
CA TRP A 112 -4.40 8.13 -25.12
C TRP A 112 -5.49 9.18 -25.04
N THR A 113 -6.49 8.92 -24.22
CA THR A 113 -7.60 9.85 -23.95
C THR A 113 -7.83 9.98 -22.45
N GLY A 114 -8.14 11.18 -22.01
CA GLY A 114 -8.48 11.45 -20.61
C GLY A 114 -8.49 12.94 -20.34
N ARG A 115 -8.05 13.34 -19.14
CA ARG A 115 -8.21 14.71 -18.65
C ARG A 115 -7.00 15.17 -17.86
N VAL A 116 -6.73 16.47 -17.95
CA VAL A 116 -5.74 17.20 -17.15
C VAL A 116 -6.42 18.28 -16.31
N VAL A 117 -5.86 18.55 -15.14
CA VAL A 117 -6.26 19.63 -14.23
C VAL A 117 -5.02 20.46 -13.90
N PRO A 118 -4.91 21.70 -14.39
CA PRO A 118 -3.79 22.57 -14.08
C PRO A 118 -3.95 23.18 -12.69
N ARG A 119 -2.84 23.38 -11.97
CA ARG A 119 -2.78 24.00 -10.65
C ARG A 119 -2.86 25.52 -10.72
N PHE A 120 -2.35 26.12 -11.79
CA PHE A 120 -2.26 27.58 -11.92
C PHE A 120 -3.13 28.10 -13.05
N SER A 121 -3.68 29.30 -12.87
CA SER A 121 -4.40 30.03 -13.92
C SER A 121 -3.39 30.79 -14.78
N GLU A 122 -2.69 30.05 -15.62
CA GLU A 122 -1.50 30.52 -16.34
C GLU A 122 -1.50 30.06 -17.82
N PRO A 123 -0.65 30.66 -18.67
CA PRO A 123 -0.37 30.14 -19.99
C PRO A 123 0.55 28.90 -19.88
N TYR A 124 0.02 27.72 -20.19
CA TYR A 124 0.78 26.46 -20.21
C TYR A 124 1.28 26.15 -21.62
N ARG A 125 2.50 25.61 -21.73
CA ARG A 125 2.99 24.97 -22.96
C ARG A 125 2.97 23.46 -22.76
N PHE A 126 2.37 22.72 -23.69
CA PHE A 126 2.47 21.26 -23.74
C PHE A 126 3.69 20.88 -24.57
N VAL A 127 4.48 19.94 -24.06
CA VAL A 127 5.69 19.45 -24.71
C VAL A 127 5.52 17.96 -24.99
N GLY A 128 5.57 17.60 -26.27
CA GLY A 128 5.59 16.22 -26.74
C GLY A 128 6.99 15.85 -27.22
N GLU A 129 7.56 14.78 -26.68
CA GLU A 129 8.78 14.16 -27.19
C GLU A 129 8.42 12.80 -27.76
N ALA A 130 8.76 12.56 -29.01
CA ALA A 130 8.43 11.31 -29.68
C ALA A 130 9.52 10.87 -30.66
N ASP A 131 9.71 9.57 -30.72
CA ASP A 131 10.37 8.84 -31.79
C ASP A 131 9.40 7.70 -32.14
N ASP A 132 8.63 7.73 -33.23
CA ASP A 132 8.68 8.66 -34.38
C ASP A 132 7.76 9.90 -34.33
N GLY A 133 6.48 9.78 -33.97
CA GLY A 133 5.49 10.83 -34.26
C GLY A 133 4.49 11.09 -33.15
N ILE A 134 4.06 12.34 -32.98
CA ILE A 134 3.11 12.73 -31.93
C ILE A 134 2.11 13.81 -32.36
N ARG A 135 0.88 13.70 -31.84
CA ARG A 135 -0.10 14.79 -31.81
C ARG A 135 -0.65 14.97 -30.40
N ILE A 136 -0.85 16.21 -30.00
CA ILE A 136 -1.49 16.56 -28.73
C ILE A 136 -2.68 17.45 -29.04
N LYS A 137 -3.87 17.07 -28.57
CA LYS A 137 -5.10 17.86 -28.70
C LYS A 137 -5.65 18.14 -27.31
N LEU A 138 -6.19 19.35 -27.14
CA LEU A 138 -6.83 19.76 -25.89
C LEU A 138 -8.21 20.31 -26.20
N ARG A 139 -9.24 19.82 -25.50
CA ARG A 139 -10.62 20.32 -25.60
C ARG A 139 -10.99 21.05 -24.32
N LYS A 140 -11.38 22.31 -24.45
CA LYS A 140 -11.85 23.12 -23.32
C LYS A 140 -13.32 22.82 -23.01
N PRO A 141 -13.77 23.02 -21.75
CA PRO A 141 -15.18 22.93 -21.41
C PRO A 141 -16.05 23.78 -22.34
N GLY A 142 -17.11 23.18 -22.89
CA GLY A 142 -18.04 23.84 -23.80
C GLY A 142 -17.64 23.84 -25.28
N GLU A 143 -16.42 23.41 -25.63
CA GLU A 143 -16.00 23.24 -27.02
C GLU A 143 -16.54 21.93 -27.61
N ARG A 144 -16.95 21.96 -28.89
CA ARG A 144 -17.46 20.76 -29.59
C ARG A 144 -16.35 19.80 -30.05
N ALA A 145 -15.15 20.32 -30.29
CA ALA A 145 -14.00 19.57 -30.79
C ALA A 145 -12.71 20.09 -30.12
N GLY A 146 -11.70 19.22 -30.02
CA GLY A 146 -10.40 19.58 -29.43
C GLY A 146 -9.52 20.36 -30.40
N ASN A 147 -8.75 21.30 -29.86
CA ASN A 147 -7.75 22.06 -30.61
C ASN A 147 -6.43 21.29 -30.64
N THR A 148 -5.85 21.10 -31.82
CA THR A 148 -4.53 20.48 -31.97
C THR A 148 -3.44 21.46 -31.54
N LEU A 149 -2.72 21.13 -30.48
CA LEU A 149 -1.64 21.93 -29.90
C LEU A 149 -0.28 21.57 -30.50
N VAL A 150 -0.07 20.29 -30.80
CA VAL A 150 1.13 19.74 -31.46
C VAL A 150 0.66 18.81 -32.56
N ASP A 151 1.21 18.96 -33.78
CA ASP A 151 0.94 18.08 -34.91
C ASP A 151 2.23 17.71 -35.65
N ARG A 152 2.84 16.59 -35.26
CA ARG A 152 4.12 16.10 -35.78
C ARG A 152 4.07 14.59 -35.97
N TRP A 153 3.17 14.13 -36.84
CA TRP A 153 2.87 12.71 -37.01
C TRP A 153 3.95 11.88 -37.71
N THR A 154 4.89 12.52 -38.41
CA THR A 154 5.87 11.82 -39.28
C THR A 154 7.31 12.23 -39.00
N ALA A 155 7.58 12.86 -37.85
CA ALA A 155 8.89 13.44 -37.56
C ALA A 155 9.25 13.27 -36.09
N PRO A 156 10.38 12.59 -35.78
CA PRO A 156 10.84 12.45 -34.41
C PRO A 156 11.36 13.79 -33.88
N GLY A 157 11.31 13.95 -32.56
CA GLY A 157 11.86 15.10 -31.87
C GLY A 157 11.06 15.54 -30.65
N THR A 158 11.45 16.70 -30.12
CA THR A 158 10.75 17.39 -29.04
C THR A 158 10.03 18.62 -29.58
N PHE A 159 8.74 18.72 -29.31
CA PHE A 159 7.86 19.76 -29.85
C PHE A 159 7.07 20.40 -28.71
N ALA A 160 7.13 21.73 -28.62
CA ALA A 160 6.33 22.51 -27.68
C ALA A 160 5.18 23.19 -28.42
N SER A 161 4.00 23.24 -27.80
CA SER A 161 2.89 24.04 -28.28
C SER A 161 3.14 25.53 -28.07
N ASP A 162 2.35 26.37 -28.74
CA ASP A 162 2.14 27.73 -28.26
C ASP A 162 1.47 27.73 -26.88
N PRO A 163 1.63 28.80 -26.08
CA PRO A 163 1.03 28.84 -24.76
C PRO A 163 -0.49 28.83 -24.86
N VAL A 164 -1.13 27.95 -24.08
CA VAL A 164 -2.58 27.83 -23.96
C VAL A 164 -2.98 28.34 -22.58
N GLN A 165 -3.84 29.34 -22.54
CA GLN A 165 -4.38 29.83 -21.27
C GLN A 165 -5.27 28.76 -20.63
N LEU A 166 -4.87 28.32 -19.44
CA LEU A 166 -5.63 27.41 -18.59
C LEU A 166 -6.08 28.10 -17.30
N ILE A 167 -7.05 27.51 -16.61
CA ILE A 167 -7.63 28.00 -15.35
C ILE A 167 -7.37 26.94 -14.27
N ALA A 168 -6.82 27.36 -13.14
CA ALA A 168 -6.56 26.50 -11.99
C ALA A 168 -7.81 25.69 -11.60
N GLY A 169 -7.64 24.38 -11.42
CA GLY A 169 -8.71 23.46 -10.99
C GLY A 169 -9.73 23.11 -12.07
N GLN A 170 -9.66 23.71 -13.27
CA GLN A 170 -10.56 23.39 -14.37
C GLN A 170 -10.10 22.11 -15.08
N LEU A 171 -11.02 21.16 -15.26
CA LEU A 171 -10.77 19.96 -16.07
C LEU A 171 -10.75 20.32 -17.56
N TYR A 172 -9.72 19.85 -18.26
CA TYR A 172 -9.60 19.88 -19.72
C TYR A 172 -9.43 18.46 -20.23
N GLU A 173 -10.07 18.13 -21.34
CA GLU A 173 -9.82 16.83 -21.97
C GLU A 173 -8.59 16.89 -22.85
N ILE A 174 -7.79 15.84 -22.77
CA ILE A 174 -6.56 15.68 -23.55
C ILE A 174 -6.65 14.40 -24.37
N GLU A 175 -6.21 14.51 -25.62
CA GLU A 175 -5.95 13.38 -26.51
C GLU A 175 -4.50 13.46 -26.98
N VAL A 176 -3.77 12.35 -26.83
CA VAL A 176 -2.40 12.21 -27.32
C VAL A 176 -2.37 11.04 -28.28
N GLU A 177 -1.92 11.29 -29.49
CA GLU A 177 -1.72 10.26 -30.51
C GLU A 177 -0.22 10.09 -30.72
N TYR A 178 0.27 8.85 -30.70
CA TYR A 178 1.67 8.50 -30.96
C TYR A 178 1.76 7.46 -32.05
N ARG A 179 2.85 7.53 -32.82
CA ARG A 179 3.21 6.60 -33.88
C ARG A 179 4.65 6.18 -33.73
N GLU A 180 4.87 4.88 -33.88
CA GLU A 180 6.14 4.25 -34.12
C GLU A 180 6.15 3.63 -35.52
N SER A 181 7.17 3.91 -36.33
CA SER A 181 7.35 3.27 -37.63
C SER A 181 8.37 2.14 -37.54
N THR A 182 9.61 2.44 -37.15
CA THR A 182 10.71 1.47 -37.02
C THR A 182 11.81 1.98 -36.09
N GLY A 183 12.41 1.09 -35.30
CA GLY A 183 13.63 1.35 -34.55
C GLY A 183 13.36 1.69 -33.09
N LYS A 184 13.85 2.85 -32.64
CA LYS A 184 13.71 3.25 -31.24
C LYS A 184 12.35 3.87 -31.02
N ALA A 185 11.59 3.31 -30.08
CA ALA A 185 10.30 3.87 -29.70
C ALA A 185 10.39 4.63 -28.37
N ARG A 186 9.98 5.90 -28.39
CA ARG A 186 9.93 6.77 -27.21
C ARG A 186 8.76 7.74 -27.30
N CYS A 187 8.06 7.97 -26.19
CA CYS A 187 6.96 8.92 -26.12
C CYS A 187 6.84 9.53 -24.72
N LEU A 188 6.99 10.85 -24.61
CA LEU A 188 6.85 11.59 -23.36
C LEU A 188 5.96 12.82 -23.55
N VAL A 189 5.06 13.04 -22.59
CA VAL A 189 4.22 14.24 -22.51
C VAL A 189 4.52 15.00 -21.23
N ALA A 190 4.94 16.24 -21.41
CA ALA A 190 5.27 17.19 -20.36
C ALA A 190 4.51 18.50 -20.55
N TRP A 191 4.55 19.36 -19.53
CA TRP A 191 4.09 20.74 -19.62
C TRP A 191 4.99 21.69 -18.83
N GLU A 192 4.83 22.99 -19.05
CA GLU A 192 5.48 24.05 -18.28
C GLU A 192 4.61 25.32 -18.26
N SER A 193 4.77 26.16 -17.24
CA SER A 193 4.10 27.46 -17.07
C SER A 193 5.01 28.40 -16.26
N PRO A 194 4.69 29.70 -16.11
CA PRO A 194 5.46 30.61 -15.25
C PRO A 194 5.74 30.07 -13.83
N SER A 195 4.77 29.38 -13.22
CA SER A 195 4.90 28.76 -11.89
C SER A 195 5.18 27.24 -11.91
N THR A 196 5.24 26.63 -13.10
CA THR A 196 5.42 25.18 -13.28
C THR A 196 6.72 24.92 -14.03
N PRO A 197 7.75 24.32 -13.41
CA PRO A 197 8.93 23.89 -14.16
C PRO A 197 8.52 22.84 -15.21
N ARG A 198 9.33 22.64 -16.25
CA ARG A 198 9.06 21.56 -17.20
C ARG A 198 9.06 20.21 -16.47
N GLU A 199 7.90 19.56 -16.46
CA GLU A 199 7.68 18.28 -15.77
C GLU A 199 6.83 17.35 -16.63
N VAL A 200 6.99 16.03 -16.45
CA VAL A 200 6.06 15.03 -16.98
C VAL A 200 4.70 15.23 -16.32
N VAL A 201 3.62 15.11 -17.10
CA VAL A 201 2.27 15.24 -16.56
C VAL A 201 1.89 13.95 -15.83
N ASP A 202 2.12 13.93 -14.51
CA ASP A 202 1.77 12.84 -13.60
C ASP A 202 0.30 12.90 -13.14
N PRO A 203 -0.26 11.83 -12.54
CA PRO A 203 -1.54 11.89 -11.84
C PRO A 203 -1.56 12.96 -10.75
N VAL A 204 -2.69 13.65 -10.63
CA VAL A 204 -2.88 14.72 -9.65
C VAL A 204 -2.82 14.21 -8.20
N VAL A 205 -3.17 12.94 -7.96
CA VAL A 205 -3.06 12.24 -6.67
C VAL A 205 -2.36 10.90 -6.87
N GLN A 206 -1.57 10.49 -5.88
CA GLN A 206 -0.92 9.19 -5.87
C GLN A 206 -1.54 8.32 -4.79
N GLN A 207 -2.26 7.27 -5.22
CA GLN A 207 -3.01 6.39 -4.33
C GLN A 207 -2.67 4.95 -4.72
N GLY A 208 -2.20 4.17 -3.74
CA GLY A 208 -1.87 2.76 -3.98
C GLY A 208 -2.86 1.81 -3.35
N LEU A 209 -2.91 0.59 -3.85
CA LEU A 209 -3.62 -0.52 -3.21
C LEU A 209 -2.61 -1.53 -2.66
N ASN A 210 -2.77 -1.94 -1.41
CA ASN A 210 -2.14 -3.16 -0.91
C ASN A 210 -2.88 -4.38 -1.48
N ALA A 211 -2.37 -4.91 -2.59
CA ALA A 211 -3.01 -6.03 -3.29
C ALA A 211 -2.91 -7.35 -2.52
N SER A 212 -2.07 -7.42 -1.49
CA SER A 212 -1.98 -8.60 -0.61
C SER A 212 -3.32 -8.90 0.08
N SER A 213 -4.13 -7.87 0.38
CA SER A 213 -5.51 -8.01 0.89
C SER A 213 -6.45 -8.68 -0.11
N PHE A 214 -6.13 -8.55 -1.40
CA PHE A 214 -6.90 -9.09 -2.52
C PHE A 214 -6.32 -10.36 -3.13
N ALA A 215 -5.25 -10.91 -2.55
CA ALA A 215 -4.53 -12.05 -3.11
C ALA A 215 -5.44 -13.13 -3.74
N PRO A 216 -6.55 -13.58 -3.10
CA PRO A 216 -7.60 -14.42 -3.70
C PRO A 216 -8.03 -14.11 -5.13
N PHE A 217 -8.24 -12.84 -5.45
CA PHE A 217 -8.93 -12.41 -6.66
C PHE A 217 -8.03 -11.68 -7.65
N VAL A 218 -6.72 -11.63 -7.41
CA VAL A 218 -5.78 -10.97 -8.33
C VAL A 218 -5.62 -11.76 -9.61
N TRP A 219 -5.53 -13.09 -9.50
CA TRP A 219 -5.10 -13.95 -10.60
C TRP A 219 -6.28 -14.54 -11.37
N ALA A 220 -6.19 -14.53 -12.70
CA ALA A 220 -7.14 -15.20 -13.58
C ALA A 220 -7.11 -16.73 -13.38
N ASP A 221 -5.94 -17.28 -13.05
CA ASP A 221 -5.76 -18.66 -12.63
C ASP A 221 -5.97 -18.80 -11.12
N SER A 222 -7.10 -19.40 -10.70
CA SER A 222 -7.38 -19.62 -9.28
C SER A 222 -6.41 -20.59 -8.62
N MET A 223 -5.63 -21.36 -9.41
CA MET A 223 -4.56 -22.21 -8.87
C MET A 223 -3.33 -21.42 -8.44
N LYS A 224 -3.37 -20.09 -8.43
CA LYS A 224 -2.38 -19.24 -7.75
C LYS A 224 -2.80 -18.85 -6.31
N THR A 225 -4.04 -19.15 -5.92
CA THR A 225 -4.62 -18.88 -4.58
C THR A 225 -5.21 -20.11 -3.88
N ALA A 226 -5.37 -21.24 -4.58
CA ALA A 226 -5.96 -22.48 -4.05
C ALA A 226 -5.06 -23.28 -3.09
N ARG A 227 -5.61 -23.93 -2.06
CA ARG A 227 -4.81 -24.73 -1.11
C ARG A 227 -4.78 -26.21 -1.48
N TYR A 228 -3.68 -26.90 -1.16
CA TYR A 228 -3.71 -28.36 -1.04
C TYR A 228 -4.30 -28.77 0.31
N GLY A 229 -5.12 -29.83 0.35
CA GLY A 229 -5.58 -30.43 1.59
C GLY A 229 -4.43 -31.04 2.42
N GLU A 230 -4.70 -31.38 3.69
CA GLU A 230 -3.71 -31.88 4.67
C GLU A 230 -2.89 -33.10 4.20
N LYS A 231 -3.35 -33.82 3.17
CA LYS A 231 -2.70 -35.04 2.64
C LYS A 231 -1.65 -34.81 1.55
N ALA A 232 -1.33 -33.57 1.15
CA ALA A 232 -0.34 -33.30 0.11
C ALA A 232 1.12 -33.22 0.63
N GLU A 233 1.57 -34.20 1.40
CA GLU A 233 2.94 -34.23 1.96
C GLU A 233 4.03 -34.55 0.92
N SER A 234 3.66 -34.98 -0.29
CA SER A 234 4.60 -35.35 -1.36
C SER A 234 4.43 -34.46 -2.59
N VAL A 235 5.25 -33.42 -2.68
CA VAL A 235 5.39 -32.55 -3.86
C VAL A 235 6.79 -32.65 -4.45
N ASP A 236 6.96 -32.35 -5.73
CA ASP A 236 8.27 -32.24 -6.37
C ASP A 236 8.94 -30.89 -6.05
N VAL A 237 10.15 -30.67 -6.59
CA VAL A 237 10.92 -29.43 -6.38
C VAL A 237 10.19 -28.16 -6.86
N HIS A 238 9.20 -28.31 -7.75
CA HIS A 238 8.35 -27.21 -8.24
C HIS A 238 7.02 -27.15 -7.50
N GLY A 239 6.85 -27.90 -6.40
CA GLY A 239 5.65 -27.89 -5.57
C GLY A 239 4.46 -28.65 -6.17
N TRP A 240 4.64 -29.42 -7.25
CA TRP A 240 3.55 -30.18 -7.85
C TRP A 240 3.40 -31.55 -7.20
N PRO A 241 2.16 -32.06 -7.02
CA PRO A 241 1.91 -33.31 -6.32
C PRO A 241 2.58 -34.49 -7.05
N THR A 242 3.23 -35.36 -6.29
CA THR A 242 3.90 -36.57 -6.79
C THR A 242 3.18 -37.86 -6.42
N GLN A 243 2.00 -37.75 -5.78
CA GLN A 243 1.20 -38.87 -5.33
C GLN A 243 -0.27 -38.74 -5.73
N ASP A 244 -0.99 -39.86 -5.60
CA ASP A 244 -2.41 -39.92 -5.88
C ASP A 244 -3.26 -39.41 -4.71
N GLY A 245 -4.49 -38.95 -4.97
CA GLY A 245 -5.39 -38.43 -3.94
C GLY A 245 -5.09 -36.98 -3.53
N THR A 246 -4.65 -36.17 -4.49
CA THR A 246 -4.41 -34.74 -4.25
C THR A 246 -5.74 -34.00 -4.09
N GLU A 247 -5.93 -33.35 -2.96
CA GLU A 247 -7.08 -32.48 -2.71
C GLU A 247 -6.71 -31.03 -3.05
N LEU A 248 -7.45 -30.43 -3.98
CA LEU A 248 -7.39 -29.00 -4.31
C LEU A 248 -8.60 -28.31 -3.69
N VAL A 249 -8.33 -27.42 -2.76
CA VAL A 249 -9.33 -26.61 -2.08
C VAL A 249 -9.34 -25.23 -2.70
N MET A 250 -10.38 -24.97 -3.51
CA MET A 250 -10.73 -23.63 -3.97
C MET A 250 -11.72 -23.02 -2.99
N SER A 251 -11.21 -22.55 -1.86
CA SER A 251 -11.98 -21.74 -0.94
C SER A 251 -11.32 -20.38 -0.82
N GLU A 252 -11.89 -19.39 -1.49
CA GLU A 252 -11.52 -18.00 -1.22
C GLU A 252 -12.20 -17.61 0.08
N TRP A 253 -11.41 -17.40 1.13
CA TRP A 253 -11.90 -17.25 2.49
C TRP A 253 -12.97 -16.17 2.64
N ASN A 254 -12.95 -15.13 1.80
CA ASN A 254 -13.86 -13.99 1.89
C ASN A 254 -14.83 -13.90 0.70
N ALA A 255 -14.98 -14.95 -0.12
CA ALA A 255 -15.89 -14.93 -1.27
C ALA A 255 -17.25 -15.54 -0.94
N ASN A 256 -18.32 -14.94 -1.46
CA ASN A 256 -19.64 -15.54 -1.46
C ASN A 256 -19.84 -16.46 -2.68
N ASP A 257 -20.92 -17.24 -2.68
CA ASP A 257 -21.24 -18.17 -3.77
C ASP A 257 -21.45 -17.47 -5.12
N ALA A 258 -21.94 -16.23 -5.13
CA ALA A 258 -22.15 -15.46 -6.36
C ALA A 258 -20.80 -15.10 -7.01
N GLU A 259 -19.83 -14.61 -6.24
CA GLU A 259 -18.49 -14.19 -6.71
C GLU A 259 -17.69 -15.31 -7.38
N LEU A 260 -17.86 -16.55 -6.91
CA LEU A 260 -17.13 -17.71 -7.45
C LEU A 260 -17.96 -18.57 -8.39
N SER A 261 -19.23 -18.23 -8.62
CA SER A 261 -20.08 -18.95 -9.56
C SER A 261 -19.62 -18.77 -11.01
N GLY A 262 -19.91 -19.75 -11.86
CA GLY A 262 -19.64 -19.68 -13.29
C GLY A 262 -18.93 -20.91 -13.83
N THR A 263 -18.46 -20.80 -15.06
CA THR A 263 -17.70 -21.84 -15.75
C THR A 263 -16.20 -21.50 -15.70
N TYR A 264 -15.40 -22.44 -15.22
CA TYR A 264 -13.94 -22.41 -15.15
C TYR A 264 -13.33 -23.31 -16.24
N SER A 265 -12.10 -23.02 -16.66
CA SER A 265 -11.33 -23.90 -17.55
C SER A 265 -10.25 -24.63 -16.75
N LEU A 266 -10.42 -25.94 -16.58
CA LEU A 266 -9.46 -26.81 -15.91
C LEU A 266 -8.46 -27.35 -16.94
N ARG A 267 -7.16 -27.23 -16.66
CA ARG A 267 -6.09 -27.86 -17.42
C ARG A 267 -5.00 -28.37 -16.48
N PHE A 268 -4.38 -29.50 -16.80
CA PHE A 268 -3.17 -29.98 -16.14
C PHE A 268 -2.39 -30.92 -17.04
N LYS A 269 -1.10 -31.12 -16.74
CA LYS A 269 -0.24 -32.12 -17.39
C LYS A 269 -0.38 -33.48 -16.69
N GLY A 270 -0.62 -34.52 -17.48
CA GLY A 270 -0.91 -35.89 -17.03
C GLY A 270 -2.39 -36.26 -17.16
N LYS A 271 -2.73 -37.44 -16.62
CA LYS A 271 -4.08 -38.01 -16.52
C LYS A 271 -4.51 -38.03 -15.07
N ALA A 272 -5.78 -37.74 -14.80
CA ALA A 272 -6.41 -37.95 -13.50
C ALA A 272 -7.91 -38.14 -13.67
N GLN A 273 -8.52 -38.89 -12.77
CA GLN A 273 -9.93 -38.70 -12.43
C GLN A 273 -10.03 -37.45 -11.55
N VAL A 274 -10.96 -36.56 -11.86
CA VAL A 274 -11.19 -35.33 -11.08
C VAL A 274 -12.59 -35.38 -10.50
N ARG A 275 -12.71 -35.45 -9.17
CA ARG A 275 -13.98 -35.51 -8.46
C ARG A 275 -14.20 -34.23 -7.66
N GLU A 276 -15.34 -33.59 -7.83
CA GLU A 276 -15.81 -32.54 -6.94
C GLU A 276 -16.53 -33.20 -5.75
N SER A 277 -16.13 -32.85 -4.52
CA SER A 277 -16.61 -33.54 -3.31
C SER A 277 -17.54 -32.71 -2.42
N CYS A 278 -17.74 -31.43 -2.70
CA CYS A 278 -18.61 -30.57 -1.88
C CYS A 278 -20.04 -30.53 -2.43
N CYS A 279 -20.90 -29.69 -1.85
CA CYS A 279 -22.35 -29.71 -2.02
C CYS A 279 -22.87 -28.87 -3.20
N THR A 280 -22.02 -28.50 -4.15
CA THR A 280 -22.43 -27.61 -5.25
C THR A 280 -22.99 -28.41 -6.42
N GLY A 281 -23.88 -27.83 -7.23
CA GLY A 281 -24.38 -28.44 -8.48
C GLY A 281 -23.32 -28.53 -9.58
N ALA A 282 -22.10 -28.93 -9.21
CA ALA A 282 -20.93 -28.91 -10.06
C ALA A 282 -21.02 -29.94 -11.18
N THR A 283 -20.53 -29.53 -12.35
CA THR A 283 -20.49 -30.37 -13.55
C THR A 283 -19.16 -30.17 -14.26
N PHE A 284 -18.71 -31.22 -14.93
CA PHE A 284 -17.57 -31.17 -15.83
C PHE A 284 -18.04 -31.34 -17.27
N GLU A 285 -17.31 -30.77 -18.22
CA GLU A 285 -17.52 -31.02 -19.66
C GLU A 285 -16.16 -31.22 -20.32
N ALA A 286 -16.00 -32.34 -21.02
CA ALA A 286 -14.80 -32.64 -21.82
C ALA A 286 -15.21 -33.45 -23.05
N ASP A 287 -14.51 -33.26 -24.17
CA ASP A 287 -14.77 -33.96 -25.44
C ASP A 287 -16.23 -33.88 -25.91
N GLY A 288 -16.90 -32.74 -25.66
CA GLY A 288 -18.32 -32.53 -25.99
C GLY A 288 -19.31 -33.31 -25.11
N ARG A 289 -18.83 -33.97 -24.06
CA ARG A 289 -19.65 -34.75 -23.13
C ARG A 289 -19.70 -34.09 -21.75
N ALA A 290 -20.91 -33.97 -21.22
CA ALA A 290 -21.14 -33.53 -19.85
C ALA A 290 -21.01 -34.70 -18.87
N TYR A 291 -20.36 -34.42 -17.75
CA TYR A 291 -20.23 -35.27 -16.60
C TYR A 291 -20.78 -34.53 -15.37
N LYS A 292 -21.28 -35.27 -14.39
CA LYS A 292 -21.76 -34.69 -13.12
C LYS A 292 -20.54 -34.24 -12.28
N LYS A 293 -20.48 -34.63 -11.00
CA LYS A 293 -19.38 -34.25 -10.09
C LYS A 293 -18.05 -34.98 -10.33
N MET A 294 -17.88 -35.71 -11.43
CA MET A 294 -16.70 -36.52 -11.66
C MET A 294 -16.33 -36.52 -13.14
N LEU A 295 -15.14 -36.01 -13.45
CA LEU A 295 -14.46 -36.18 -14.73
C LEU A 295 -13.67 -37.51 -14.68
N PRO A 296 -14.02 -38.53 -15.48
CA PRO A 296 -13.32 -39.81 -15.49
C PRO A 296 -11.87 -39.67 -15.96
N ALA A 297 -10.99 -40.55 -15.48
CA ALA A 297 -9.60 -40.58 -15.95
C ALA A 297 -9.54 -40.78 -17.47
N GLY A 298 -8.86 -39.86 -18.16
CA GLY A 298 -8.69 -39.88 -19.62
C GLY A 298 -9.71 -39.05 -20.40
N ALA A 299 -10.79 -38.56 -19.78
CA ALA A 299 -11.68 -37.59 -20.43
C ALA A 299 -10.94 -36.24 -20.61
N GLY A 300 -10.95 -35.69 -21.82
CA GLY A 300 -10.25 -34.46 -22.17
C GLY A 300 -8.71 -34.59 -22.25
N TYR A 301 -8.17 -35.81 -22.21
CA TYR A 301 -6.72 -36.05 -22.26
C TYR A 301 -6.20 -36.15 -23.70
N ASP A 302 -5.22 -35.30 -24.03
CA ASP A 302 -4.46 -35.38 -25.27
C ASP A 302 -3.08 -36.03 -25.03
N PRO A 303 -2.82 -37.23 -25.58
CA PRO A 303 -1.53 -37.90 -25.45
C PRO A 303 -0.37 -37.16 -26.10
N ARG A 304 -0.61 -36.32 -27.11
CA ARG A 304 0.45 -35.61 -27.86
C ARG A 304 1.08 -34.51 -27.03
N THR A 305 0.28 -33.84 -26.20
CA THR A 305 0.70 -32.74 -25.33
C THR A 305 0.83 -33.16 -23.86
N ASN A 306 0.48 -34.42 -23.56
CA ASN A 306 0.38 -34.97 -22.20
C ASN A 306 -0.47 -34.07 -21.29
N SER A 307 -1.63 -33.60 -21.77
CA SER A 307 -2.47 -32.66 -21.02
C SER A 307 -3.92 -33.09 -20.99
N THR A 308 -4.56 -32.95 -19.83
CA THR A 308 -6.00 -33.05 -19.67
C THR A 308 -6.61 -31.65 -19.67
N SER A 309 -7.75 -31.46 -20.33
CA SER A 309 -8.52 -30.20 -20.32
C SER A 309 -10.02 -30.46 -20.18
N ALA A 310 -10.70 -29.67 -19.36
CA ALA A 310 -12.14 -29.75 -19.15
C ALA A 310 -12.72 -28.39 -18.77
N LYS A 311 -14.02 -28.16 -19.01
CA LYS A 311 -14.74 -27.09 -18.32
C LYS A 311 -15.24 -27.60 -16.99
N PHE A 312 -15.19 -26.75 -15.97
CA PHE A 312 -15.71 -27.02 -14.63
C PHE A 312 -16.70 -25.92 -14.26
N LYS A 313 -17.98 -26.26 -14.13
CA LYS A 313 -19.04 -25.30 -13.77
C LYS A 313 -19.42 -25.50 -12.32
N THR A 314 -19.41 -24.42 -11.52
CA THR A 314 -19.80 -24.43 -10.11
C THR A 314 -20.74 -23.28 -9.78
N ARG A 315 -21.49 -23.46 -8.69
CA ARG A 315 -22.41 -22.45 -8.12
C ARG A 315 -22.00 -22.00 -6.72
N GLY A 316 -20.89 -22.48 -6.18
CA GLY A 316 -20.55 -22.25 -4.78
C GLY A 316 -19.09 -21.98 -4.53
N SER A 317 -18.86 -21.22 -3.46
CA SER A 317 -17.58 -20.73 -2.94
C SER A 317 -16.71 -21.79 -2.26
N ARG A 318 -17.23 -23.02 -2.13
CA ARG A 318 -16.60 -24.13 -1.40
C ARG A 318 -16.25 -25.28 -2.33
N THR A 319 -15.58 -24.98 -3.44
CA THR A 319 -15.23 -26.01 -4.41
C THR A 319 -14.01 -26.80 -3.92
N MET A 320 -14.13 -28.13 -3.92
CA MET A 320 -13.02 -29.03 -3.59
C MET A 320 -12.88 -30.09 -4.68
N LEU A 321 -11.74 -30.09 -5.39
CA LEU A 321 -11.43 -31.02 -6.47
C LEU A 321 -10.42 -32.06 -5.98
N PHE A 322 -10.77 -33.33 -6.11
CA PHE A 322 -9.91 -34.46 -5.77
C PHE A 322 -9.35 -35.05 -7.06
N LEU A 323 -8.02 -35.10 -7.18
CA LEU A 323 -7.32 -35.74 -8.27
C LEU A 323 -6.89 -37.14 -7.83
N GLU A 324 -7.51 -38.12 -8.44
CA GLU A 324 -7.40 -39.55 -8.15
C GLU A 324 -6.96 -40.30 -9.41
N ASN A 325 -6.42 -41.52 -9.26
CA ASN A 325 -5.88 -42.31 -10.38
C ASN A 325 -4.91 -41.51 -11.27
N THR A 326 -4.06 -40.71 -10.64
CA THR A 326 -3.15 -39.77 -11.31
C THR A 326 -1.98 -40.46 -12.03
N SER A 327 -1.57 -39.90 -13.16
CA SER A 327 -0.38 -40.34 -13.91
C SER A 327 0.26 -39.20 -14.69
N ARG A 328 1.58 -39.04 -14.58
CA ARG A 328 2.36 -38.06 -15.37
C ARG A 328 2.63 -38.48 -16.83
N GLY A 329 2.22 -39.68 -17.25
CA GLY A 329 2.47 -40.23 -18.59
C GLY A 329 3.76 -41.07 -18.69
N GLY A 330 3.79 -42.08 -19.58
CA GLY A 330 4.97 -42.91 -19.88
C GLY A 330 5.08 -44.24 -19.11
N GLY A 331 4.27 -45.24 -19.48
CA GLY A 331 4.45 -46.67 -19.17
C GLY A 331 5.24 -47.01 -17.89
N SER A 332 4.57 -46.93 -16.74
CA SER A 332 5.02 -47.22 -15.37
C SER A 332 5.73 -46.10 -14.55
N ARG A 333 5.08 -45.75 -13.42
CA ARG A 333 5.62 -45.16 -12.17
C ARG A 333 5.86 -43.64 -11.99
N GLY A 334 5.17 -42.75 -12.71
CA GLY A 334 4.98 -41.36 -12.24
C GLY A 334 3.57 -41.14 -11.68
N ARG A 335 3.40 -41.08 -10.35
CA ARG A 335 2.12 -40.68 -9.71
C ARG A 335 2.02 -39.14 -9.66
N GLY A 336 0.81 -38.60 -9.54
CA GLY A 336 0.55 -37.15 -9.51
C GLY A 336 0.37 -36.49 -10.88
N VAL A 337 0.25 -35.16 -10.89
CA VAL A 337 0.08 -34.29 -12.06
C VAL A 337 0.86 -32.99 -11.88
N THR A 338 1.03 -32.20 -12.94
CA THR A 338 1.75 -30.90 -12.90
C THR A 338 1.00 -29.81 -13.65
N ASP A 339 1.42 -28.55 -13.51
CA ASP A 339 0.87 -27.40 -14.25
C ASP A 339 -0.66 -27.35 -14.18
N ILE A 340 -1.19 -27.57 -12.98
CA ILE A 340 -2.63 -27.50 -12.73
C ILE A 340 -3.03 -26.03 -12.80
N ARG A 341 -3.94 -25.72 -13.72
CA ARG A 341 -4.53 -24.41 -13.91
C ARG A 341 -6.03 -24.52 -13.86
N LEU A 342 -6.64 -23.51 -13.26
CA LEU A 342 -8.09 -23.39 -13.24
C LEU A 342 -8.47 -21.95 -13.49
N MET A 343 -8.68 -21.64 -14.77
CA MET A 343 -8.96 -20.28 -15.22
C MET A 343 -10.38 -19.90 -14.80
N ARG A 344 -10.51 -18.76 -14.12
CA ARG A 344 -11.77 -18.21 -13.64
C ARG A 344 -12.74 -17.92 -14.80
N PRO A 345 -14.05 -17.83 -14.53
CA PRO A 345 -15.00 -17.14 -15.39
C PRO A 345 -14.51 -15.69 -15.64
N LEU A 346 -14.86 -15.08 -16.79
CA LEU A 346 -14.48 -13.69 -17.08
C LEU A 346 -15.01 -12.68 -16.05
N THR A 347 -16.19 -12.97 -15.50
CA THR A 347 -16.86 -12.27 -14.40
C THR A 347 -17.68 -13.30 -13.63
N PRO A 348 -18.09 -13.01 -12.38
CA PRO A 348 -18.95 -13.91 -11.62
C PRO A 348 -20.20 -14.32 -12.41
N GLY A 349 -20.52 -15.62 -12.42
CA GLY A 349 -21.64 -16.21 -13.15
C GLY A 349 -21.43 -16.45 -14.64
N SER A 350 -20.33 -15.99 -15.24
CA SER A 350 -20.06 -16.14 -16.68
C SER A 350 -19.91 -17.60 -17.12
N ASP A 351 -20.44 -17.93 -18.30
CA ASP A 351 -20.18 -19.20 -18.98
C ASP A 351 -18.89 -19.19 -19.83
N ARG A 352 -18.28 -18.01 -20.01
CA ARG A 352 -16.97 -17.81 -20.63
C ARG A 352 -15.88 -17.72 -19.57
N THR A 353 -14.73 -18.31 -19.87
CA THR A 353 -13.53 -18.33 -19.02
C THR A 353 -12.48 -17.38 -19.54
N HIS A 354 -11.54 -17.01 -18.68
CA HIS A 354 -10.27 -16.41 -19.10
C HIS A 354 -9.50 -17.32 -20.06
N ASP A 355 -8.76 -16.70 -20.99
CA ASP A 355 -7.80 -17.43 -21.82
C ASP A 355 -6.65 -17.98 -20.94
N PRO A 356 -6.10 -19.18 -21.21
CA PRO A 356 -5.02 -19.76 -20.41
C PRO A 356 -3.72 -18.94 -20.33
N THR A 357 -3.57 -17.93 -21.18
CA THR A 357 -2.45 -16.97 -21.16
C THR A 357 -2.72 -15.73 -20.31
N GLU A 358 -3.99 -15.41 -20.00
CA GLU A 358 -4.33 -14.27 -19.15
C GLU A 358 -3.78 -14.45 -17.72
N VAL A 359 -3.12 -13.40 -17.21
CA VAL A 359 -2.48 -13.42 -15.90
C VAL A 359 -3.43 -12.84 -14.83
N VAL A 360 -4.00 -11.68 -15.09
CA VAL A 360 -4.78 -10.89 -14.13
C VAL A 360 -6.27 -11.13 -14.29
N TYR A 361 -6.99 -11.30 -13.18
CA TYR A 361 -8.45 -11.39 -13.17
C TYR A 361 -9.07 -10.05 -13.61
N ARG A 362 -9.96 -10.09 -14.61
CA ARG A 362 -10.48 -8.86 -15.26
C ARG A 362 -11.21 -7.93 -14.29
N PRO A 363 -12.11 -8.41 -13.39
CA PRO A 363 -12.73 -7.54 -12.39
C PRO A 363 -11.73 -6.85 -11.45
N PHE A 364 -10.67 -7.55 -11.04
CA PHE A 364 -9.62 -6.95 -10.22
C PHE A 364 -8.84 -5.88 -10.98
N LYS A 365 -8.50 -6.16 -12.25
CA LYS A 365 -7.85 -5.21 -13.15
C LYS A 365 -8.66 -3.91 -13.31
N SER A 366 -9.98 -4.01 -13.48
CA SER A 366 -10.86 -2.83 -13.57
C SER A 366 -10.81 -1.97 -12.31
N VAL A 367 -10.86 -2.59 -11.12
CA VAL A 367 -10.79 -1.87 -9.84
C VAL A 367 -9.48 -1.09 -9.70
N LEU A 368 -8.34 -1.70 -10.04
CA LEU A 368 -7.04 -1.03 -10.03
C LEU A 368 -6.99 0.17 -10.97
N GLN A 369 -7.51 0.00 -12.19
CA GLN A 369 -7.50 1.04 -13.22
C GLN A 369 -8.48 2.20 -12.97
N GLU A 370 -9.40 2.09 -12.02
CA GLU A 370 -10.37 3.15 -11.74
C GLU A 370 -9.95 4.09 -10.61
N ALA A 371 -9.24 3.60 -9.59
CA ALA A 371 -9.02 4.35 -8.35
C ALA A 371 -7.56 4.48 -7.92
N PHE A 372 -6.66 3.69 -8.50
CA PHE A 372 -5.29 3.58 -7.99
C PHE A 372 -4.27 3.95 -9.06
N THR A 373 -3.11 4.42 -8.62
CA THR A 373 -1.94 4.71 -9.44
C THR A 373 -0.79 3.75 -9.14
N SER A 374 -0.80 3.06 -7.99
CA SER A 374 0.21 2.06 -7.64
C SER A 374 -0.40 0.80 -7.02
N VAL A 375 0.36 -0.29 -7.04
CA VAL A 375 -0.02 -1.57 -6.44
C VAL A 375 1.13 -2.12 -5.58
N ARG A 376 0.86 -2.32 -4.28
CA ARG A 376 1.81 -2.83 -3.28
C ARG A 376 1.66 -4.34 -3.05
N TRP A 377 2.80 -5.01 -3.01
CA TRP A 377 2.95 -6.43 -2.70
C TRP A 377 3.95 -6.64 -1.56
N LEU A 378 3.54 -7.38 -0.53
CA LEU A 378 4.34 -7.61 0.69
C LEU A 378 4.35 -9.06 1.18
N LYS A 379 3.54 -9.94 0.58
CA LYS A 379 3.30 -11.31 1.08
C LYS A 379 4.59 -12.11 1.18
N GLY A 380 5.49 -11.95 0.21
CA GLY A 380 6.81 -12.62 0.18
C GLY A 380 7.77 -12.11 1.26
N ALA A 381 7.65 -10.85 1.67
CA ALA A 381 8.54 -10.20 2.64
C ALA A 381 8.37 -10.67 4.09
N ASN A 382 7.21 -11.29 4.41
CA ASN A 382 6.96 -11.86 5.72
C ASN A 382 7.56 -13.28 5.89
N GLY A 383 8.06 -13.88 4.80
CA GLY A 383 8.78 -15.16 4.83
C GLY A 383 10.27 -15.00 5.15
N GLU A 384 10.93 -16.10 5.53
CA GLU A 384 12.38 -16.15 5.80
C GLU A 384 13.15 -17.03 4.79
N GLY A 385 12.46 -17.57 3.79
CA GLY A 385 13.01 -18.60 2.89
C GLY A 385 13.82 -18.06 1.70
N GLU A 386 13.78 -16.75 1.47
CA GLU A 386 14.43 -16.10 0.33
C GLU A 386 15.69 -15.35 0.78
N VAL A 387 16.85 -15.95 0.50
CA VAL A 387 18.18 -15.41 0.81
C VAL A 387 18.95 -15.23 -0.50
N GLU A 388 19.08 -16.33 -1.24
CA GLU A 388 19.74 -16.41 -2.54
C GLU A 388 18.72 -16.30 -3.67
N TRP A 389 19.11 -15.76 -4.82
CA TRP A 389 18.20 -15.65 -5.98
C TRP A 389 17.57 -16.99 -6.39
N SER A 390 18.32 -18.08 -6.22
CA SER A 390 17.86 -19.43 -6.56
C SER A 390 16.79 -19.98 -5.62
N SER A 391 16.55 -19.37 -4.45
CA SER A 391 15.55 -19.84 -3.50
C SER A 391 14.16 -19.21 -3.67
N ARG A 392 14.01 -18.28 -4.64
CA ARG A 392 12.75 -17.60 -4.96
C ARG A 392 11.70 -18.50 -5.63
N THR A 393 10.46 -18.04 -5.66
CA THR A 393 9.39 -18.66 -6.50
C THR A 393 9.63 -18.40 -7.99
N LEU A 394 9.59 -19.47 -8.80
CA LEU A 394 9.65 -19.36 -10.26
C LEU A 394 8.22 -19.46 -10.87
N PRO A 395 7.94 -18.88 -12.05
CA PRO A 395 6.59 -18.85 -12.64
C PRO A 395 5.94 -20.23 -12.87
N GLY A 396 6.75 -21.28 -13.04
CA GLY A 396 6.32 -22.67 -13.23
C GLY A 396 6.17 -23.49 -11.94
N HIS A 397 6.48 -22.90 -10.78
CA HIS A 397 6.19 -23.53 -9.51
C HIS A 397 4.69 -23.50 -9.25
N SER A 398 4.19 -24.52 -8.55
CA SER A 398 2.93 -24.35 -7.85
C SER A 398 3.13 -23.22 -6.84
N PHE A 399 2.12 -22.37 -6.68
CA PHE A 399 2.09 -21.36 -5.63
C PHE A 399 1.92 -22.00 -4.23
N PHE A 400 2.01 -23.34 -4.15
CA PHE A 400 1.56 -24.17 -3.06
C PHE A 400 2.55 -25.31 -2.78
N SER A 401 3.63 -24.98 -2.10
CA SER A 401 4.41 -25.98 -1.36
C SER A 401 4.55 -25.54 0.10
N GLY A 402 3.89 -26.25 1.02
CA GLY A 402 4.26 -26.30 2.45
C GLY A 402 4.29 -24.97 3.21
N GLY A 403 3.29 -24.10 3.03
CA GLY A 403 3.21 -22.87 3.83
C GLY A 403 4.21 -21.78 3.43
N ARG A 404 4.77 -21.84 2.22
CA ARG A 404 5.58 -20.74 1.67
C ARG A 404 4.66 -19.63 1.15
N GLU A 405 4.55 -18.56 1.93
CA GLU A 405 4.00 -17.27 1.50
C GLU A 405 5.07 -16.57 0.64
N ILE A 406 5.14 -16.89 -0.65
CA ILE A 406 6.20 -16.37 -1.53
C ILE A 406 5.63 -15.74 -2.80
N GLU A 407 6.28 -14.68 -3.24
CA GLU A 407 5.91 -13.89 -4.41
C GLU A 407 6.65 -14.39 -5.66
N ASN A 408 6.05 -14.16 -6.83
CA ASN A 408 6.73 -14.35 -8.10
C ASN A 408 6.89 -13.00 -8.79
N TRP A 409 8.12 -12.51 -8.85
CA TRP A 409 8.44 -11.18 -9.40
C TRP A 409 7.98 -10.99 -10.84
N GLU A 410 8.08 -12.03 -11.68
CA GLU A 410 7.61 -11.95 -13.07
C GLU A 410 6.10 -11.68 -13.17
N TYR A 411 5.27 -12.32 -12.33
CA TYR A 411 3.84 -12.04 -12.30
C TYR A 411 3.49 -10.69 -11.71
N LEU A 412 4.24 -10.19 -10.73
CA LEU A 412 4.03 -8.84 -10.17
C LEU A 412 4.36 -7.75 -11.21
N VAL A 413 5.40 -7.97 -12.02
CA VAL A 413 5.73 -7.12 -13.18
C VAL A 413 4.60 -7.15 -14.20
N MET A 414 4.14 -8.33 -14.61
CA MET A 414 3.07 -8.43 -15.60
C MET A 414 1.74 -7.86 -15.09
N LEU A 415 1.43 -8.00 -13.80
CA LEU A 415 0.27 -7.34 -13.19
C LEU A 415 0.35 -5.82 -13.37
N SER A 416 1.47 -5.21 -12.97
CA SER A 416 1.68 -3.77 -13.08
C SER A 416 1.67 -3.30 -14.53
N ASN A 417 2.30 -4.06 -15.42
CA ASN A 417 2.30 -3.78 -16.85
C ASN A 417 0.92 -3.88 -17.48
N GLU A 418 0.10 -4.84 -17.08
CA GLU A 418 -1.26 -5.02 -17.62
C GLU A 418 -2.22 -3.96 -17.09
N THR A 419 -2.09 -3.56 -15.83
CA THR A 419 -2.98 -2.57 -15.22
C THR A 419 -2.54 -1.14 -15.54
N GLY A 420 -1.24 -0.93 -15.77
CA GLY A 420 -0.63 0.39 -16.00
C GLY A 420 -0.39 1.17 -14.71
N ASN A 421 -0.35 0.47 -13.57
CA ASN A 421 -0.06 1.03 -12.25
C ASN A 421 1.43 0.90 -11.91
N ASP A 422 1.98 1.87 -11.18
CA ASP A 422 3.33 1.77 -10.63
C ASP A 422 3.45 0.56 -9.68
N LEU A 423 4.61 -0.11 -9.71
CA LEU A 423 4.87 -1.29 -8.91
C LEU A 423 5.43 -0.89 -7.53
N TYR A 424 4.82 -1.33 -6.44
CA TYR A 424 5.42 -1.29 -5.11
C TYR A 424 5.71 -2.72 -4.66
N ILE A 425 6.99 -3.03 -4.40
CA ILE A 425 7.41 -4.30 -3.81
C ILE A 425 8.09 -4.13 -2.45
N THR A 426 7.89 -5.11 -1.57
CA THR A 426 8.68 -5.27 -0.34
C THR A 426 9.55 -6.53 -0.49
N THR A 427 10.88 -6.39 -0.40
CA THR A 427 11.80 -7.52 -0.55
C THR A 427 11.97 -8.27 0.77
N PRO A 428 12.39 -9.55 0.74
CA PRO A 428 12.81 -10.25 1.95
C PRO A 428 13.96 -9.52 2.65
N ILE A 429 13.89 -9.36 3.97
CA ILE A 429 14.98 -8.76 4.79
C ILE A 429 16.27 -9.60 4.79
N SER A 430 16.12 -10.90 4.46
CA SER A 430 17.18 -11.89 4.39
C SER A 430 17.85 -12.00 3.01
N ALA A 431 17.30 -11.33 1.98
CA ALA A 431 17.85 -11.38 0.63
C ALA A 431 19.26 -10.79 0.61
N ASN A 432 20.19 -11.43 -0.11
CA ASN A 432 21.57 -10.99 -0.23
C ASN A 432 21.77 -9.98 -1.39
N ASP A 433 23.00 -9.50 -1.57
CA ASP A 433 23.30 -8.45 -2.56
C ASP A 433 23.13 -8.94 -4.01
N GLU A 434 23.45 -10.21 -4.28
CA GLU A 434 23.23 -10.79 -5.61
C GLU A 434 21.73 -10.86 -5.93
N TYR A 435 20.90 -11.18 -4.94
CA TYR A 435 19.44 -11.17 -5.08
C TYR A 435 18.96 -9.77 -5.47
N PHE A 436 19.38 -8.72 -4.75
CA PHE A 436 18.98 -7.34 -5.08
C PHE A 436 19.43 -6.94 -6.49
N ARG A 437 20.66 -7.27 -6.87
CA ARG A 437 21.17 -6.99 -8.22
C ARG A 437 20.37 -7.72 -9.30
N LYS A 438 20.04 -8.99 -9.08
CA LYS A 438 19.24 -9.80 -10.02
C LYS A 438 17.80 -9.34 -10.10
N LEU A 439 17.20 -8.90 -9.00
CA LEU A 439 15.88 -8.28 -9.00
C LEU A 439 15.88 -6.98 -9.81
N ALA A 440 16.90 -6.13 -9.62
CA ALA A 440 17.05 -4.91 -10.42
C ALA A 440 17.19 -5.22 -11.92
N LEU A 441 17.93 -6.27 -12.30
CA LEU A 441 18.04 -6.74 -13.69
C LEU A 441 16.72 -7.30 -14.22
N LEU A 442 15.99 -8.09 -13.44
CA LEU A 442 14.68 -8.63 -13.82
C LEU A 442 13.72 -7.49 -14.16
N LEU A 443 13.63 -6.49 -13.29
CA LEU A 443 12.76 -5.34 -13.51
C LEU A 443 13.20 -4.53 -14.74
N ARG A 444 14.51 -4.41 -15.00
CA ARG A 444 15.03 -3.60 -16.13
C ARG A 444 14.96 -4.30 -17.48
N TYR A 445 15.20 -5.62 -17.53
CA TYR A 445 15.43 -6.36 -18.77
C TYR A 445 14.57 -7.63 -18.94
N GLY A 446 13.82 -8.04 -17.92
CA GLY A 446 13.03 -9.26 -17.93
C GLY A 446 13.83 -10.49 -17.53
N SER A 447 13.23 -11.67 -17.65
CA SER A 447 13.85 -12.94 -17.31
C SER A 447 13.46 -14.07 -18.25
N ASP A 448 14.24 -15.15 -18.24
CA ASP A 448 13.87 -16.43 -18.87
C ASP A 448 12.93 -17.28 -17.97
N GLY A 449 12.50 -16.73 -16.83
CA GLY A 449 11.74 -17.41 -15.78
C GLY A 449 12.60 -18.03 -14.68
N ARG A 450 13.93 -18.01 -14.81
CA ARG A 450 14.90 -18.46 -13.81
C ARG A 450 15.95 -17.39 -13.53
N GLU A 451 16.64 -16.91 -14.55
CA GLU A 451 17.65 -15.86 -14.45
C GLU A 451 17.19 -14.59 -15.17
N PRO A 452 17.48 -13.40 -14.61
CA PRO A 452 17.25 -12.15 -15.32
C PRO A 452 18.23 -12.00 -16.47
N TYR A 453 17.82 -11.31 -17.53
CA TYR A 453 18.74 -10.99 -18.62
C TYR A 453 19.76 -9.93 -18.17
N PRO A 454 21.04 -10.04 -18.60
CA PRO A 454 22.08 -9.10 -18.19
C PRO A 454 22.00 -7.74 -18.89
N GLY A 455 21.15 -7.63 -19.91
CA GLY A 455 20.99 -6.43 -20.74
C GLY A 455 19.73 -6.53 -21.60
N PRO A 456 19.49 -5.51 -22.46
CA PRO A 456 18.33 -5.49 -23.34
C PRO A 456 18.23 -6.78 -24.17
N THR A 457 17.08 -7.44 -24.10
CA THR A 457 16.80 -8.70 -24.79
C THR A 457 15.54 -8.53 -25.62
N ALA A 458 15.61 -8.86 -26.91
CA ALA A 458 14.43 -8.90 -27.77
C ALA A 458 13.57 -10.12 -27.41
N ASN A 459 12.25 -9.92 -27.30
CA ASN A 459 11.28 -10.97 -26.99
C ASN A 459 11.64 -11.81 -25.73
N PRO A 460 11.86 -11.16 -24.56
CA PRO A 460 12.13 -11.87 -23.33
C PRO A 460 10.98 -12.83 -22.99
N VAL A 461 11.28 -13.99 -22.39
CA VAL A 461 10.24 -14.98 -22.03
C VAL A 461 9.25 -14.38 -21.04
N TYR A 462 9.76 -13.69 -20.02
CA TYR A 462 8.98 -12.83 -19.13
C TYR A 462 9.46 -11.39 -19.29
N PRO A 463 8.55 -10.44 -19.60
CA PRO A 463 8.93 -9.07 -19.91
C PRO A 463 9.44 -8.29 -18.69
N PRO A 464 10.27 -7.25 -18.90
CA PRO A 464 10.63 -6.28 -17.87
C PRO A 464 9.43 -5.45 -17.42
N LEU A 465 9.62 -4.64 -16.37
CA LEU A 465 8.70 -3.58 -16.02
C LEU A 465 8.55 -2.62 -17.20
N ASN A 466 7.31 -2.25 -17.49
CA ASN A 466 6.98 -1.30 -18.54
C ASN A 466 7.70 0.03 -18.27
N PRO A 467 8.40 0.61 -19.27
CA PRO A 467 9.26 1.77 -19.06
C PRO A 467 8.53 3.05 -18.60
N ASN A 468 7.20 3.09 -18.70
CA ASN A 468 6.38 4.19 -18.19
C ASN A 468 6.12 4.13 -16.68
N LEU A 469 6.36 2.97 -16.06
CA LEU A 469 6.03 2.71 -14.67
C LEU A 469 7.23 2.97 -13.76
N ARG A 470 6.93 3.47 -12.57
CA ARG A 470 7.88 3.56 -11.46
C ARG A 470 7.87 2.28 -10.64
N VAL A 471 8.97 2.04 -9.94
CA VAL A 471 9.07 0.99 -8.92
C VAL A 471 9.37 1.62 -7.56
N TYR A 472 8.51 1.37 -6.58
CA TYR A 472 8.71 1.66 -5.16
C TYR A 472 9.21 0.40 -4.46
N ILE A 473 10.26 0.51 -3.65
CA ILE A 473 10.95 -0.67 -3.09
C ILE A 473 11.26 -0.46 -1.62
N GLU A 474 10.81 -1.39 -0.79
CA GLU A 474 11.05 -1.44 0.65
C GLU A 474 11.79 -2.75 1.01
N VAL A 475 12.64 -2.73 2.04
CA VAL A 475 13.37 -3.94 2.49
C VAL A 475 12.75 -4.50 3.78
N GLY A 476 12.04 -5.63 3.67
CA GLY A 476 11.37 -6.26 4.80
C GLY A 476 10.12 -5.50 5.24
N ASN A 477 9.20 -6.20 5.90
CA ASN A 477 7.93 -5.63 6.36
C ASN A 477 7.91 -5.50 7.88
N GLU A 478 7.41 -4.38 8.42
CA GLU A 478 7.24 -4.14 9.86
C GLU A 478 8.43 -4.50 10.77
N ILE A 479 9.65 -4.10 10.41
CA ILE A 479 10.89 -4.45 11.15
C ILE A 479 10.92 -3.95 12.61
N TRP A 480 9.94 -3.15 13.02
CA TRP A 480 9.74 -2.71 14.40
C TRP A 480 8.91 -3.70 15.25
N ASN A 481 8.17 -4.61 14.63
CA ASN A 481 7.16 -5.44 15.30
C ASN A 481 7.65 -6.88 15.52
N TRP A 482 7.85 -7.27 16.78
CA TRP A 482 8.34 -8.61 17.14
C TRP A 482 7.39 -9.75 16.75
N ALA A 483 6.10 -9.45 16.53
CA ALA A 483 5.14 -10.45 16.06
C ALA A 483 5.40 -10.89 14.61
N PHE A 484 6.21 -10.13 13.86
CA PHE A 484 6.52 -10.40 12.46
C PHE A 484 7.80 -11.21 12.32
N ARG A 485 7.76 -12.20 11.43
CA ARG A 485 8.91 -13.07 11.16
C ARG A 485 10.09 -12.32 10.54
N SER A 486 9.83 -11.32 9.71
CA SER A 486 10.84 -10.41 9.17
C SER A 486 11.69 -9.77 10.29
N THR A 487 11.07 -9.25 11.35
CA THR A 487 11.77 -8.71 12.52
C THR A 487 12.60 -9.78 13.22
N GLN A 488 12.03 -10.97 13.43
CA GLN A 488 12.71 -12.10 14.08
C GLN A 488 13.91 -12.59 13.25
N ALA A 489 13.81 -12.58 11.92
CA ALA A 489 14.90 -12.89 11.00
C ALA A 489 16.00 -11.83 11.09
N SER A 490 15.64 -10.54 11.08
CA SER A 490 16.59 -9.44 11.20
C SER A 490 17.39 -9.50 12.52
N GLN A 491 16.73 -9.83 13.64
CA GLN A 491 17.41 -10.06 14.92
C GLN A 491 18.47 -11.17 14.85
N ARG A 492 18.11 -12.31 14.24
CA ARG A 492 19.04 -13.45 14.10
C ARG A 492 20.21 -13.13 13.16
N LEU A 493 19.94 -12.46 12.05
CA LEU A 493 20.98 -12.05 11.10
C LEU A 493 21.95 -11.04 11.74
N THR A 494 21.42 -10.03 12.44
CA THR A 494 22.25 -9.05 13.15
C THR A 494 23.14 -9.71 14.21
N ALA A 495 22.59 -10.66 14.99
CA ALA A 495 23.36 -11.44 15.95
C ALA A 495 24.46 -12.28 15.29
N SER A 496 24.14 -12.94 14.17
CA SER A 496 25.12 -13.74 13.42
C SER A 496 26.30 -12.91 12.92
N GLU A 497 26.04 -11.68 12.47
CA GLU A 497 27.09 -10.79 11.98
C GLU A 497 27.98 -10.26 13.11
N ALA A 498 27.38 -10.00 14.28
CA ALA A 498 28.13 -9.67 15.49
C ALA A 498 29.03 -10.83 15.97
N GLU A 499 28.52 -12.06 15.96
CA GLU A 499 29.29 -13.27 16.33
C GLU A 499 30.49 -13.50 15.41
N LYS A 500 30.37 -13.13 14.13
CA LYS A 500 31.44 -13.24 13.13
C LYS A 500 32.45 -12.07 13.17
N ASP A 501 32.16 -11.02 13.93
CA ASP A 501 32.88 -9.74 13.88
C ASP A 501 33.03 -9.23 12.44
N SER A 502 31.93 -9.28 11.68
CA SER A 502 31.97 -9.01 10.24
C SER A 502 32.13 -7.50 9.93
N PRO A 503 32.52 -7.14 8.69
CA PRO A 503 32.46 -5.75 8.24
C PRO A 503 31.06 -5.15 8.37
N THR A 504 30.01 -5.96 8.19
CA THR A 504 28.61 -5.57 8.36
C THR A 504 28.32 -5.18 9.81
N TRP A 505 28.80 -5.97 10.77
CA TRP A 505 28.69 -5.62 12.20
C TRP A 505 29.49 -4.37 12.54
N THR A 506 30.69 -4.23 11.98
CA THR A 506 31.51 -3.02 12.14
C THR A 506 30.76 -1.77 11.66
N ALA A 507 30.03 -1.86 10.54
CA ALA A 507 29.18 -0.77 10.06
C ALA A 507 28.01 -0.49 11.01
N ILE A 508 27.27 -1.52 11.44
CA ILE A 508 26.11 -1.37 12.35
C ILE A 508 26.52 -0.77 13.70
N ASN A 509 27.69 -1.16 14.19
CA ASN A 509 28.27 -0.72 15.46
C ASN A 509 29.38 0.32 15.26
N TYR A 510 29.32 1.13 14.20
CA TYR A 510 30.37 2.10 13.84
C TYR A 510 30.72 3.09 14.97
N ASP A 511 29.76 3.38 15.86
CA ASP A 511 29.89 4.28 17.00
C ASP A 511 30.17 3.56 18.33
N GLY A 512 30.25 2.22 18.33
CA GLY A 512 30.37 1.40 19.53
C GLY A 512 29.10 1.32 20.40
N HIS A 513 27.98 1.88 19.94
CA HIS A 513 26.74 2.01 20.72
C HIS A 513 25.60 1.11 20.23
N ALA A 514 25.81 0.20 19.28
CA ALA A 514 24.76 -0.75 18.88
C ALA A 514 24.33 -1.64 20.06
N GLY A 515 25.25 -1.93 20.99
CA GLY A 515 24.97 -2.67 22.22
C GLY A 515 24.70 -4.15 21.96
N ASN A 516 23.61 -4.69 22.51
CA ASN A 516 23.18 -6.07 22.24
C ASN A 516 22.72 -6.19 20.76
N PRO A 517 23.29 -7.10 19.95
CA PRO A 517 22.97 -7.23 18.53
C PRO A 517 21.51 -7.66 18.24
N GLN A 518 20.81 -8.23 19.21
CA GLN A 518 19.38 -8.58 19.08
C GLN A 518 18.45 -7.44 19.53
N HIS A 519 19.01 -6.37 20.10
CA HIS A 519 18.22 -5.21 20.52
C HIS A 519 17.77 -4.39 19.31
N MET A 520 16.59 -3.77 19.40
CA MET A 520 15.94 -3.06 18.29
C MET A 520 16.80 -1.95 17.66
N ARG A 521 17.74 -1.39 18.41
CA ARG A 521 18.73 -0.44 17.88
C ARG A 521 19.55 -1.07 16.76
N ALA A 522 20.23 -2.19 17.04
CA ALA A 522 21.08 -2.89 16.08
C ALA A 522 20.26 -3.43 14.90
N VAL A 523 19.07 -3.97 15.16
CA VAL A 523 18.12 -4.47 14.15
C VAL A 523 17.70 -3.38 13.14
N ARG A 524 17.46 -2.16 13.61
CA ARG A 524 17.09 -1.04 12.73
C ARG A 524 18.26 -0.53 11.90
N ARG A 525 19.46 -0.52 12.47
CA ARG A 525 20.69 -0.21 11.72
C ARG A 525 21.00 -1.27 10.67
N TRP A 526 20.76 -2.55 10.97
CA TRP A 526 20.78 -3.64 9.98
C TRP A 526 19.82 -3.37 8.83
N HIS A 527 18.55 -3.08 9.14
CA HIS A 527 17.54 -2.76 8.13
C HIS A 527 17.93 -1.55 7.26
N ALA A 528 18.44 -0.48 7.89
CA ALA A 528 18.90 0.70 7.20
C ALA A 528 20.11 0.42 6.27
N LEU A 529 21.06 -0.41 6.74
CA LEU A 529 22.20 -0.86 5.93
C LEU A 529 21.74 -1.67 4.71
N ARG A 530 20.85 -2.65 4.90
CA ARG A 530 20.28 -3.43 3.78
C ARG A 530 19.52 -2.54 2.78
N THR A 531 18.86 -1.49 3.26
CA THR A 531 18.18 -0.51 2.40
C THR A 531 19.17 0.26 1.51
N VAL A 532 20.32 0.67 2.07
CA VAL A 532 21.41 1.32 1.32
C VAL A 532 22.03 0.37 0.29
N GLU A 533 22.26 -0.89 0.67
CA GLU A 533 22.81 -1.92 -0.22
C GLU A 533 21.85 -2.23 -1.39
N LEU A 534 20.55 -2.33 -1.13
CA LEU A 534 19.53 -2.43 -2.18
C LEU A 534 19.58 -1.22 -3.11
N SER A 535 19.60 -0.01 -2.55
CA SER A 535 19.67 1.24 -3.33
C SER A 535 20.88 1.25 -4.26
N ASN A 536 22.04 0.84 -3.77
CA ASN A 536 23.27 0.73 -4.56
C ASN A 536 23.19 -0.34 -5.65
N ALA A 537 22.60 -1.50 -5.36
CA ALA A 537 22.41 -2.56 -6.36
C ALA A 537 21.50 -2.10 -7.51
N PHE A 538 20.42 -1.39 -7.19
CA PHE A 538 19.54 -0.82 -8.20
C PHE A 538 20.22 0.29 -9.00
N ARG A 539 20.94 1.21 -8.33
CA ARG A 539 21.70 2.27 -8.98
C ARG A 539 22.75 1.72 -9.95
N ALA A 540 23.46 0.65 -9.57
CA ALA A 540 24.43 -0.01 -10.44
C ALA A 540 23.78 -0.60 -11.70
N VAL A 541 22.53 -1.04 -11.62
CA VAL A 541 21.80 -1.63 -12.75
C VAL A 541 21.06 -0.58 -13.57
N TRP A 542 20.45 0.44 -12.96
CA TRP A 542 19.55 1.42 -13.60
C TRP A 542 20.24 2.75 -13.94
N GLY A 543 21.31 3.09 -13.22
CA GLY A 543 22.03 4.37 -13.30
C GLY A 543 21.46 5.42 -12.33
N ASP A 544 22.27 6.43 -12.04
CA ASP A 544 21.93 7.51 -11.09
C ASP A 544 20.68 8.28 -11.51
N ASP A 545 20.53 8.58 -12.81
CA ASP A 545 19.40 9.35 -13.36
C ASP A 545 18.04 8.66 -13.12
N ALA A 546 18.03 7.33 -12.95
CA ALA A 546 16.83 6.55 -12.68
C ALA A 546 16.45 6.52 -11.20
N MET A 547 17.38 6.82 -10.29
CA MET A 547 17.12 6.82 -8.85
C MET A 547 16.24 8.04 -8.51
N GLY A 548 15.16 7.80 -7.77
CA GLY A 548 14.12 8.75 -7.41
C GLY A 548 13.15 9.16 -8.53
N SER A 549 13.56 9.08 -9.79
CA SER A 549 12.69 9.32 -10.96
C SER A 549 11.85 8.09 -11.32
N THR A 550 12.50 6.93 -11.45
CA THR A 550 11.90 5.62 -11.77
C THR A 550 11.99 4.64 -10.61
N VAL A 551 13.17 4.51 -10.00
CA VAL A 551 13.42 3.61 -8.85
C VAL A 551 13.36 4.41 -7.56
N ARG A 552 12.34 4.16 -6.74
CA ARG A 552 12.03 4.90 -5.51
C ARG A 552 12.17 4.01 -4.29
N VAL A 553 13.33 4.04 -3.65
CA VAL A 553 13.59 3.28 -2.43
C VAL A 553 12.87 3.93 -1.26
N LEU A 554 12.19 3.13 -0.45
CA LEU A 554 11.38 3.55 0.69
C LEU A 554 11.93 3.01 2.00
N ILE A 555 11.70 3.76 3.08
CA ILE A 555 11.92 3.28 4.45
C ILE A 555 10.67 3.54 5.30
N GLU A 556 9.99 2.47 5.67
CA GLU A 556 8.76 2.54 6.43
C GLU A 556 9.02 2.32 7.92
N TYR A 557 8.13 2.84 8.77
CA TYR A 557 8.33 2.85 10.22
C TYR A 557 7.02 2.84 11.01
N GLN A 558 7.12 2.53 12.31
CA GLN A 558 5.95 2.48 13.19
C GLN A 558 5.30 3.86 13.34
N TYR A 559 3.96 3.89 13.43
CA TYR A 559 3.13 5.10 13.60
C TYR A 559 3.76 6.12 14.57
N ASP A 560 3.85 7.37 14.12
CA ASP A 560 4.41 8.51 14.85
C ASP A 560 5.81 8.23 15.43
N ASN A 561 6.57 7.37 14.74
CA ASN A 561 7.85 6.84 15.20
C ASN A 561 7.79 6.30 16.64
N PHE A 562 6.67 5.70 17.06
CA PHE A 562 6.37 5.35 18.46
C PHE A 562 7.50 4.58 19.16
N GLN A 563 8.23 3.74 18.41
CA GLN A 563 9.30 2.92 18.96
C GLN A 563 10.71 3.42 18.61
N ASN A 564 10.87 4.61 18.00
CA ASN A 564 12.12 5.14 17.42
C ASN A 564 12.61 4.39 16.16
N SER A 565 11.72 3.86 15.34
CA SER A 565 12.05 3.16 14.09
C SER A 565 12.61 4.07 12.99
N ALA A 566 11.97 5.22 12.74
CA ALA A 566 12.40 6.19 11.74
C ALA A 566 13.71 6.86 12.17
N ALA A 567 13.71 7.39 13.40
CA ALA A 567 14.83 8.18 13.92
C ALA A 567 16.14 7.37 13.94
N GLU A 568 16.10 6.11 14.42
CA GLU A 568 17.30 5.27 14.46
C GLU A 568 17.81 4.94 13.05
N SER A 569 16.93 4.55 12.13
CA SER A 569 17.32 4.11 10.79
C SER A 569 17.86 5.25 9.94
N LEU A 570 17.17 6.39 9.92
CA LEU A 570 17.55 7.56 9.11
C LEU A 570 18.80 8.24 9.63
N THR A 571 18.94 8.37 10.95
CA THR A 571 20.16 8.94 11.57
C THR A 571 21.36 8.04 11.32
N PHE A 572 21.20 6.71 11.38
CA PHE A 572 22.27 5.79 11.02
C PHE A 572 22.76 5.99 9.58
N ILE A 573 21.86 6.13 8.61
CA ILE A 573 22.24 6.36 7.21
C ILE A 573 23.00 7.69 7.10
N ASP A 574 22.48 8.74 7.73
CA ASP A 574 23.08 10.07 7.71
C ASP A 574 24.47 10.10 8.36
N ASP A 575 24.64 9.54 9.56
CA ASP A 575 25.91 9.58 10.28
C ASP A 575 26.97 8.69 9.61
N TYR A 576 26.60 7.48 9.18
CA TYR A 576 27.56 6.52 8.65
C TYR A 576 27.92 6.79 7.18
N PHE A 577 26.95 7.19 6.34
CA PHE A 577 27.17 7.45 4.91
C PHE A 577 27.22 8.93 4.53
N GLY A 578 26.53 9.80 5.29
CA GLY A 578 26.48 11.24 5.04
C GLY A 578 27.56 12.05 5.75
N ASN A 579 28.13 11.55 6.85
CA ASN A 579 29.16 12.27 7.60
C ASN A 579 30.27 11.33 8.10
N PRO A 580 30.96 10.60 7.19
CA PRO A 580 31.81 9.49 7.59
C PRO A 580 32.88 9.96 8.58
N PRO A 581 32.91 9.40 9.81
CA PRO A 581 33.99 9.69 10.73
C PRO A 581 35.29 9.11 10.16
N ASN A 582 36.13 9.98 9.60
CA ASN A 582 37.56 9.75 9.37
C ASN A 582 38.00 8.58 8.46
N GLU A 583 37.11 7.92 7.69
CA GLU A 583 37.54 6.93 6.69
C GLU A 583 37.93 7.62 5.37
N ALA A 584 39.23 7.64 5.07
CA ALA A 584 39.75 8.17 3.82
C ALA A 584 39.18 7.42 2.60
N GLY A 585 38.40 8.11 1.77
CA GLY A 585 37.95 7.61 0.46
C GLY A 585 36.45 7.32 0.31
N LYS A 586 35.63 7.46 1.36
CA LYS A 586 34.16 7.41 1.23
C LYS A 586 33.61 8.79 0.89
N GLU A 587 32.95 8.93 -0.26
CA GLU A 587 32.20 10.15 -0.59
C GLU A 587 30.98 10.26 0.32
N SER A 588 30.85 11.41 1.00
CA SER A 588 29.67 11.76 1.78
C SER A 588 28.45 11.90 0.85
N ARG A 589 27.33 11.26 1.20
CA ARG A 589 26.07 11.32 0.46
C ARG A 589 24.89 11.53 1.42
N PRO A 590 23.95 12.45 1.13
CA PRO A 590 22.77 12.64 1.98
C PRO A 590 21.87 11.40 1.98
N VAL A 591 20.99 11.26 2.97
CA VAL A 591 20.02 10.15 3.03
C VAL A 591 19.17 10.06 1.75
N SER A 592 18.79 11.21 1.19
CA SER A 592 18.02 11.33 -0.06
C SER A 592 18.71 10.74 -1.29
N TYR A 593 20.04 10.53 -1.24
CA TYR A 593 20.76 9.81 -2.28
C TYR A 593 20.36 8.33 -2.30
N TYR A 594 20.15 7.72 -1.13
CA TYR A 594 19.86 6.30 -0.99
C TYR A 594 18.37 5.99 -0.93
N VAL A 595 17.61 6.84 -0.24
CA VAL A 595 16.18 6.67 0.04
C VAL A 595 15.43 7.82 -0.61
N TRP A 596 14.31 7.55 -1.26
CA TRP A 596 13.49 8.57 -1.90
C TRP A 596 12.35 9.04 -0.99
N GLY A 597 11.74 8.12 -0.24
CA GLY A 597 10.59 8.41 0.61
C GLY A 597 10.53 7.53 1.85
N GLY A 598 9.64 7.86 2.76
CA GLY A 598 9.33 7.02 3.90
C GLY A 598 8.14 7.54 4.68
N GLY A 599 7.57 6.67 5.51
CA GLY A 599 6.59 7.08 6.48
C GLY A 599 6.10 5.94 7.34
N GLY A 600 5.01 6.21 8.06
CA GLY A 600 4.29 5.19 8.80
C GLY A 600 2.85 5.15 8.31
N ALA A 601 2.11 4.18 8.81
CA ALA A 601 0.74 3.99 8.36
C ALA A 601 -0.23 5.07 8.92
N THR A 602 -1.37 5.23 8.25
CA THR A 602 -2.28 6.37 8.42
C THR A 602 -3.72 5.95 8.69
N TYR A 603 -3.91 5.17 9.75
CA TYR A 603 -5.25 4.85 10.21
C TYR A 603 -5.95 6.04 10.86
N TYR A 604 -7.24 6.14 10.60
CA TYR A 604 -8.13 7.14 11.15
C TYR A 604 -9.34 6.49 11.84
N GLY A 605 -9.98 7.21 12.76
CA GLY A 605 -11.07 6.71 13.59
C GLY A 605 -12.09 7.79 13.95
N LEU A 606 -13.04 7.43 14.81
CA LEU A 606 -14.05 8.34 15.36
C LEU A 606 -14.06 8.27 16.90
N HIS A 607 -14.57 9.30 17.58
CA HIS A 607 -14.56 9.34 19.06
C HIS A 607 -15.41 8.23 19.69
N ASN A 608 -16.57 7.90 19.13
CA ASN A 608 -17.45 6.84 19.59
C ASN A 608 -17.43 5.64 18.64
N LYS A 609 -16.28 4.98 18.55
CA LYS A 609 -16.06 3.81 17.68
C LYS A 609 -17.03 2.64 17.90
N THR A 610 -17.57 2.47 19.10
CA THR A 610 -18.48 1.37 19.43
C THR A 610 -19.92 1.71 19.05
N GLY A 611 -20.21 3.00 18.82
CA GLY A 611 -21.55 3.50 18.59
C GLY A 611 -22.42 3.48 19.84
N SER A 612 -21.84 3.30 21.02
CA SER A 612 -22.59 3.14 22.26
C SER A 612 -23.48 4.35 22.51
N GLN A 613 -24.75 4.07 22.79
CA GLN A 613 -25.77 5.05 23.09
C GLN A 613 -25.75 5.48 24.55
N THR A 614 -26.04 6.75 24.80
CA THR A 614 -26.20 7.33 26.15
C THR A 614 -27.67 7.52 26.55
N HIS A 615 -28.59 7.47 25.58
CA HIS A 615 -30.01 7.77 25.81
C HIS A 615 -30.92 6.52 25.78
N THR A 616 -30.60 5.54 24.93
CA THR A 616 -31.24 4.22 24.91
C THR A 616 -30.32 3.22 25.62
N VAL A 617 -30.52 3.05 26.93
CA VAL A 617 -29.62 2.26 27.79
C VAL A 617 -30.39 1.15 28.51
N PHE A 618 -29.73 0.01 28.67
CA PHE A 618 -30.22 -1.05 29.56
C PHE A 618 -30.11 -0.62 31.02
N ARG A 619 -31.11 -1.00 31.82
CA ARG A 619 -31.03 -0.94 33.28
C ARG A 619 -30.21 -2.13 33.74
N ASP A 620 -29.17 -1.84 34.54
CA ASP A 620 -28.24 -2.84 35.08
C ASP A 620 -27.55 -3.67 33.98
N PRO A 621 -26.81 -3.03 33.05
CA PRO A 621 -26.20 -3.70 31.89
C PRO A 621 -25.12 -4.74 32.26
N SER A 622 -24.57 -4.66 33.48
CA SER A 622 -23.57 -5.57 34.04
C SER A 622 -24.14 -6.51 35.11
N PHE A 623 -25.47 -6.60 35.25
CA PHE A 623 -26.14 -7.59 36.11
C PHE A 623 -25.75 -7.55 37.60
N GLU A 624 -25.52 -6.35 38.13
CA GLU A 624 -25.09 -6.18 39.53
C GLU A 624 -26.26 -6.23 40.52
N LYS A 625 -27.51 -6.29 40.02
CA LYS A 625 -28.72 -6.34 40.84
C LYS A 625 -29.60 -7.57 40.54
N PRO A 626 -29.92 -8.38 41.57
CA PRO A 626 -29.44 -8.30 42.95
C PRO A 626 -27.97 -8.75 43.07
N SER A 627 -27.27 -8.24 44.08
CA SER A 627 -25.94 -8.76 44.43
C SER A 627 -26.06 -10.14 45.08
N ILE A 628 -25.30 -11.10 44.59
CA ILE A 628 -25.18 -12.45 45.14
C ILE A 628 -23.78 -12.67 45.73
N ALA A 629 -23.60 -13.77 46.47
CA ALA A 629 -22.34 -14.10 47.12
C ALA A 629 -21.30 -14.62 46.10
N ALA A 630 -20.02 -14.33 46.34
CA ALA A 630 -18.94 -14.82 45.48
C ALA A 630 -18.91 -16.36 45.44
N GLY A 631 -18.64 -16.93 44.26
CA GLY A 631 -18.64 -18.37 44.04
C GLY A 631 -20.04 -19.00 43.94
N THR A 632 -21.10 -18.20 43.70
CA THR A 632 -22.48 -18.69 43.62
C THR A 632 -23.19 -18.30 42.33
N ARG A 633 -24.31 -18.97 42.04
CA ARG A 633 -25.25 -18.63 40.97
C ARG A 633 -26.68 -18.61 41.50
N VAL A 634 -27.54 -17.78 40.92
CA VAL A 634 -28.99 -17.73 41.22
C VAL A 634 -29.77 -17.77 39.91
N VAL A 635 -30.58 -18.81 39.71
CA VAL A 635 -31.54 -18.93 38.59
C VAL A 635 -32.77 -18.07 38.88
N ARG A 636 -33.21 -17.27 37.89
CA ARG A 636 -34.38 -16.36 38.00
C ARG A 636 -34.37 -15.50 39.28
N PRO A 637 -33.32 -14.67 39.48
CA PRO A 637 -33.21 -13.83 40.66
C PRO A 637 -34.39 -12.85 40.76
N SER A 638 -34.97 -12.71 41.96
CA SER A 638 -35.97 -11.68 42.24
C SER A 638 -35.31 -10.31 42.42
N GLY A 639 -36.02 -9.24 42.08
CA GLY A 639 -35.52 -7.86 42.24
C GLY A 639 -34.52 -7.40 41.18
N SER A 640 -34.23 -8.21 40.15
CA SER A 640 -33.43 -7.77 39.01
C SER A 640 -34.25 -6.85 38.07
N PRO A 641 -33.62 -5.82 37.47
CA PRO A 641 -34.23 -5.05 36.37
C PRO A 641 -34.43 -5.86 35.08
N TRP A 642 -33.82 -7.04 34.97
CA TRP A 642 -33.97 -7.97 33.86
C TRP A 642 -35.05 -9.02 34.11
N THR A 643 -35.74 -9.42 33.05
CA THR A 643 -36.68 -10.54 33.10
C THR A 643 -35.94 -11.83 32.73
N PHE A 644 -35.76 -12.74 33.69
CA PHE A 644 -35.18 -14.07 33.48
C PHE A 644 -36.27 -15.14 33.33
N ARG A 645 -36.15 -16.01 32.33
CA ARG A 645 -37.05 -17.16 32.09
C ARG A 645 -36.26 -18.46 31.95
N GLY A 646 -36.92 -19.58 32.24
CA GLY A 646 -36.31 -20.90 32.14
C GLY A 646 -35.09 -21.02 33.05
N THR A 647 -33.98 -21.48 32.49
CA THR A 647 -32.72 -21.80 33.16
C THR A 647 -31.67 -20.67 33.06
N ALA A 648 -32.10 -19.42 32.99
CA ALA A 648 -31.24 -18.24 33.01
C ALA A 648 -31.18 -17.59 34.41
N GLY A 649 -30.09 -16.88 34.73
CA GLY A 649 -29.87 -16.26 36.04
C GLY A 649 -28.63 -15.36 36.11
N ILE A 650 -28.14 -15.09 37.32
CA ILE A 650 -26.91 -14.32 37.58
C ILE A 650 -25.87 -15.21 38.27
N VAL A 651 -24.59 -15.08 37.89
CA VAL A 651 -23.46 -15.77 38.48
C VAL A 651 -22.42 -14.76 38.97
N ARG A 652 -21.80 -15.07 40.11
CA ARG A 652 -20.67 -14.33 40.66
C ARG A 652 -19.48 -15.25 40.81
N PRO A 653 -18.38 -15.03 40.06
CA PRO A 653 -17.16 -15.80 40.24
C PRO A 653 -16.59 -15.67 41.67
N GLY A 654 -15.70 -16.58 42.03
CA GLY A 654 -15.10 -16.63 43.37
C GLY A 654 -13.83 -17.47 43.41
N GLY A 655 -13.07 -17.52 42.31
CA GLY A 655 -11.86 -18.34 42.17
C GLY A 655 -12.10 -19.85 42.03
N ALA A 656 -13.36 -20.30 41.98
CA ALA A 656 -13.71 -21.71 41.79
C ALA A 656 -13.52 -22.16 40.33
N ALA A 657 -13.00 -23.37 40.13
CA ALA A 657 -12.86 -23.97 38.80
C ALA A 657 -14.21 -24.33 38.14
N THR A 658 -15.29 -24.46 38.92
CA THR A 658 -16.65 -24.75 38.43
C THR A 658 -17.67 -24.18 39.42
N ILE A 659 -18.76 -23.59 38.94
CA ILE A 659 -19.97 -23.23 39.70
C ILE A 659 -21.15 -23.90 39.01
N GLN A 660 -21.70 -24.97 39.60
CA GLN A 660 -22.87 -25.75 39.14
C GLN A 660 -23.34 -25.46 37.69
N GLU A 661 -22.93 -26.31 36.73
CA GLU A 661 -23.23 -26.22 35.29
C GLU A 661 -22.50 -25.09 34.53
N ILE A 662 -21.73 -24.25 35.21
CA ILE A 662 -20.84 -23.25 34.64
C ILE A 662 -19.40 -23.62 34.98
N GLU A 663 -18.66 -24.11 33.98
CA GLU A 663 -17.25 -24.45 34.13
C GLU A 663 -16.38 -23.20 34.02
N LYS A 664 -15.42 -23.01 34.94
CA LYS A 664 -14.48 -21.88 34.99
C LYS A 664 -15.15 -20.50 34.78
N PRO A 665 -16.08 -20.09 35.66
CA PRO A 665 -16.66 -18.76 35.57
C PRO A 665 -15.56 -17.70 35.73
N VAL A 666 -15.36 -16.90 34.70
CA VAL A 666 -14.34 -15.85 34.65
C VAL A 666 -14.89 -14.55 35.19
N GLU A 667 -14.02 -13.73 35.81
CA GLU A 667 -14.41 -12.40 36.29
C GLU A 667 -14.95 -11.55 35.13
N PRO A 668 -16.13 -10.91 35.28
CA PRO A 668 -16.68 -9.96 34.31
C PRO A 668 -15.71 -8.79 34.10
N GLU A 669 -15.80 -8.14 32.94
CA GLU A 669 -14.98 -6.94 32.72
C GLU A 669 -15.57 -5.75 33.48
N THR A 670 -16.90 -5.67 33.52
CA THR A 670 -17.61 -4.62 34.23
C THR A 670 -18.30 -5.19 35.45
N GLY A 671 -17.85 -4.79 36.65
CA GLY A 671 -18.48 -5.20 37.90
C GLY A 671 -17.92 -6.49 38.49
N GLN A 672 -18.78 -7.25 39.16
CA GLN A 672 -18.44 -8.46 39.90
C GLN A 672 -19.28 -9.66 39.47
N GLN A 673 -20.36 -9.46 38.69
CA GLN A 673 -21.33 -10.49 38.34
C GLN A 673 -21.66 -10.47 36.84
N ALA A 674 -22.18 -11.59 36.33
CA ALA A 674 -22.62 -11.70 34.95
C ALA A 674 -23.97 -12.43 34.88
N ALA A 675 -24.76 -12.18 33.84
CA ALA A 675 -25.89 -13.05 33.53
C ALA A 675 -25.38 -14.37 32.97
N PHE A 676 -26.10 -15.45 33.23
CA PHE A 676 -25.91 -16.73 32.57
C PHE A 676 -27.20 -17.21 31.89
N ILE A 677 -27.05 -17.91 30.77
CA ILE A 677 -28.11 -18.66 30.09
C ILE A 677 -27.64 -20.11 29.94
N LEU A 678 -28.46 -21.05 30.40
CA LEU A 678 -28.29 -22.48 30.17
C LEU A 678 -29.43 -23.01 29.29
N GLY A 679 -29.16 -24.01 28.44
CA GLY A 679 -30.19 -24.68 27.65
C GLY A 679 -31.02 -23.69 26.84
N SER A 680 -32.34 -23.64 27.09
CA SER A 680 -33.30 -22.74 26.42
C SER A 680 -33.79 -21.58 27.30
N GLY A 681 -33.06 -21.24 28.36
CA GLY A 681 -33.36 -20.06 29.18
C GLY A 681 -33.31 -18.75 28.38
N SER A 682 -33.95 -17.69 28.88
CA SER A 682 -33.88 -16.38 28.23
C SER A 682 -33.78 -15.22 29.22
N ILE A 683 -33.18 -14.11 28.76
CA ILE A 683 -33.18 -12.83 29.46
C ILE A 683 -33.72 -11.74 28.55
N SER A 684 -34.52 -10.81 29.08
CA SER A 684 -35.06 -9.70 28.29
C SER A 684 -35.26 -8.42 29.09
N GLN A 685 -35.28 -7.30 28.36
CA GLN A 685 -35.67 -5.98 28.86
C GLN A 685 -36.37 -5.19 27.74
N ARG A 686 -37.29 -4.29 28.09
CA ARG A 686 -37.89 -3.34 27.16
C ARG A 686 -37.14 -2.01 27.22
N LEU A 687 -36.77 -1.50 26.05
CA LEU A 687 -36.07 -0.22 25.89
C LEU A 687 -36.90 0.72 25.04
N ARG A 688 -36.85 2.02 25.35
CA ARG A 688 -37.46 3.07 24.53
C ARG A 688 -36.42 3.69 23.62
N PHE A 689 -36.60 3.50 22.31
CA PHE A 689 -35.84 4.18 21.28
C PHE A 689 -36.49 5.54 21.02
N THR A 690 -35.69 6.61 21.11
CA THR A 690 -36.18 7.99 20.99
C THR A 690 -36.12 8.53 19.57
N GLU A 691 -35.34 7.90 18.71
CA GLU A 691 -35.07 8.34 17.35
C GLU A 691 -35.14 7.15 16.38
N PRO A 692 -35.52 7.38 15.10
CA PRO A 692 -35.31 6.40 14.04
C PRO A 692 -33.81 6.21 13.76
N GLY A 693 -33.42 5.03 13.30
CA GLY A 693 -32.02 4.78 12.94
C GLY A 693 -31.68 3.31 12.76
N GLU A 694 -30.39 3.06 12.50
CA GLU A 694 -29.80 1.73 12.41
C GLU A 694 -29.06 1.41 13.71
N TYR A 695 -29.48 0.34 14.38
CA TYR A 695 -29.03 -0.03 15.71
C TYR A 695 -28.48 -1.46 15.76
N ALA A 696 -27.70 -1.76 16.79
CA ALA A 696 -27.31 -3.11 17.17
C ALA A 696 -27.24 -3.23 18.70
N VAL A 697 -27.28 -4.46 19.20
CA VAL A 697 -27.00 -4.78 20.60
C VAL A 697 -25.52 -5.16 20.70
N SER A 698 -24.73 -4.37 21.41
CA SER A 698 -23.33 -4.70 21.74
C SER A 698 -23.24 -5.30 23.13
N PHE A 699 -22.34 -6.25 23.37
CA PHE A 699 -22.18 -6.92 24.66
C PHE A 699 -20.84 -7.66 24.76
N ARG A 700 -20.47 -8.09 25.97
CA ARG A 700 -19.36 -9.02 26.22
C ARG A 700 -19.93 -10.37 26.60
N ALA A 701 -19.28 -11.44 26.14
CA ALA A 701 -19.78 -12.80 26.37
C ALA A 701 -18.68 -13.84 26.46
N VAL A 702 -18.94 -14.89 27.23
CA VAL A 702 -18.07 -16.06 27.44
C VAL A 702 -18.91 -17.34 27.40
N GLY A 703 -18.38 -18.44 26.86
CA GLY A 703 -19.03 -19.75 26.82
C GLY A 703 -18.01 -20.90 26.92
N PRO A 704 -18.45 -22.17 26.99
CA PRO A 704 -17.57 -23.31 27.21
C PRO A 704 -16.60 -23.58 26.05
N ASP A 705 -15.44 -24.16 26.39
CA ASP A 705 -14.33 -24.47 25.49
C ASP A 705 -14.53 -25.76 24.67
N THR A 706 -15.66 -25.88 23.98
CA THR A 706 -15.90 -27.02 23.09
C THR A 706 -15.47 -26.68 21.67
N GLY A 707 -14.46 -27.42 21.19
CA GLY A 707 -13.74 -27.19 19.95
C GLY A 707 -14.59 -27.00 18.68
N TRP A 708 -13.88 -26.56 17.65
CA TRP A 708 -14.40 -26.06 16.39
C TRP A 708 -15.34 -27.03 15.62
N PRO A 709 -16.40 -26.55 14.93
CA PRO A 709 -16.88 -25.16 14.88
C PRO A 709 -17.92 -24.85 15.97
N PRO A 710 -17.96 -23.60 16.47
CA PRO A 710 -18.68 -23.21 17.67
C PRO A 710 -20.19 -23.29 17.50
N HIS A 711 -20.85 -24.09 18.32
CA HIS A 711 -22.28 -23.95 18.52
C HIS A 711 -22.51 -22.67 19.33
N LEU A 712 -22.95 -21.60 18.67
CA LEU A 712 -23.56 -20.51 19.41
C LEU A 712 -24.82 -21.02 20.10
N LEU A 713 -24.76 -21.04 21.42
CA LEU A 713 -25.80 -21.54 22.30
C LEU A 713 -26.95 -20.54 22.49
N PHE A 714 -27.08 -19.48 21.69
CA PHE A 714 -28.15 -18.49 21.85
C PHE A 714 -28.50 -17.69 20.58
N ASP A 715 -29.68 -17.06 20.60
CA ASP A 715 -30.23 -16.17 19.60
C ASP A 715 -30.63 -14.82 20.25
N ILE A 716 -30.53 -13.72 19.50
CA ILE A 716 -30.96 -12.38 19.91
C ILE A 716 -32.23 -12.00 19.14
N TYR A 717 -33.25 -11.52 19.86
CA TYR A 717 -34.52 -11.07 19.31
C TYR A 717 -34.80 -9.61 19.63
N ILE A 718 -35.34 -8.89 18.64
CA ILE A 718 -35.93 -7.56 18.77
C ILE A 718 -37.39 -7.67 18.34
N ASP A 719 -38.33 -7.48 19.26
CA ASP A 719 -39.78 -7.69 19.04
C ASP A 719 -40.08 -9.01 18.29
N ASP A 720 -39.54 -10.11 18.80
CA ASP A 720 -39.72 -11.48 18.27
C ASP A 720 -39.09 -11.74 16.88
N VAL A 721 -38.37 -10.77 16.31
CA VAL A 721 -37.56 -10.94 15.10
C VAL A 721 -36.10 -11.22 15.46
N LYS A 722 -35.50 -12.24 14.85
CA LYS A 722 -34.15 -12.72 15.16
C LYS A 722 -33.06 -11.90 14.45
N TYR A 723 -32.04 -11.45 15.18
CA TYR A 723 -30.95 -10.59 14.68
C TYR A 723 -29.54 -11.10 15.08
N ASN A 724 -29.17 -12.31 14.68
CA ASN A 724 -27.79 -12.77 14.93
C ASN A 724 -26.85 -12.48 13.76
N PRO A 725 -25.57 -12.22 14.04
CA PRO A 725 -24.55 -12.06 12.99
C PRO A 725 -24.42 -13.29 12.09
N ARG A 726 -24.60 -14.50 12.63
CA ARG A 726 -24.51 -15.76 11.85
C ARG A 726 -25.59 -15.91 10.77
N ASP A 727 -26.71 -15.21 10.94
CA ASP A 727 -27.84 -15.26 10.02
C ASP A 727 -27.73 -14.15 8.96
N GLN A 728 -26.75 -13.24 9.08
CA GLN A 728 -26.46 -12.27 8.04
C GLN A 728 -25.82 -12.95 6.84
N THR A 729 -26.51 -12.87 5.70
CA THR A 729 -26.02 -13.36 4.40
C THR A 729 -25.13 -12.35 3.70
N ASP A 730 -25.21 -11.09 4.10
CA ASP A 730 -24.47 -9.99 3.52
C ASP A 730 -23.06 -9.89 4.13
N ILE A 731 -22.09 -10.48 3.44
CA ILE A 731 -20.69 -10.55 3.87
C ILE A 731 -20.08 -9.18 4.20
N ARG A 732 -20.60 -8.10 3.61
CA ARG A 732 -20.16 -6.71 3.84
C ARG A 732 -20.25 -6.31 5.30
N VAL A 733 -21.26 -6.81 6.02
CA VAL A 733 -21.56 -6.41 7.40
C VAL A 733 -21.35 -7.53 8.41
N THR A 734 -20.85 -8.69 7.96
CA THR A 734 -20.43 -9.79 8.83
C THR A 734 -19.06 -9.53 9.46
N THR A 735 -18.87 -9.94 10.71
CA THR A 735 -17.57 -9.88 11.41
C THR A 735 -16.72 -11.10 11.08
N GLU A 736 -15.38 -11.00 11.17
CA GLU A 736 -14.49 -12.17 11.04
C GLU A 736 -14.92 -13.30 12.01
N VAL A 737 -14.87 -14.58 11.66
CA VAL A 737 -13.99 -15.27 10.71
C VAL A 737 -14.84 -16.21 9.86
N CYS A 738 -14.47 -16.47 8.62
CA CYS A 738 -15.05 -17.57 7.82
C CYS A 738 -14.74 -18.97 8.37
N TYR A 739 -14.11 -19.06 9.55
CA TYR A 739 -14.08 -20.25 10.39
C TYR A 739 -15.26 -20.33 11.36
N LEU A 740 -16.02 -19.26 11.56
CA LEU A 740 -17.01 -19.18 12.61
C LEU A 740 -18.21 -18.47 11.98
N ARG A 741 -19.16 -19.24 11.45
CA ARG A 741 -20.54 -18.76 11.30
C ARG A 741 -21.13 -18.55 12.72
N GLY A 742 -20.54 -17.63 13.48
CA GLY A 742 -20.84 -17.34 14.88
C GLY A 742 -19.77 -16.52 15.61
N TRP A 743 -20.18 -15.98 16.76
CA TRP A 743 -19.37 -15.36 17.82
C TRP A 743 -18.18 -16.27 18.20
N ALA A 744 -16.96 -16.08 17.67
CA ALA A 744 -15.81 -16.77 18.27
C ALA A 744 -14.46 -16.01 18.24
N ARG A 745 -13.92 -15.88 19.46
CA ARG A 745 -12.57 -15.59 19.95
C ARG A 745 -12.49 -16.27 21.33
N PRO A 746 -11.30 -16.59 21.86
CA PRO A 746 -11.10 -17.59 22.92
C PRO A 746 -11.95 -17.40 24.19
N ASN A 747 -12.24 -18.55 24.83
CA ASN A 747 -13.28 -18.82 25.82
C ASN A 747 -12.85 -18.61 27.29
N ASP A 748 -11.89 -17.72 27.57
CA ASP A 748 -11.29 -17.56 28.91
C ASP A 748 -11.37 -16.15 29.51
N SER A 749 -11.97 -15.17 28.82
CA SER A 749 -12.16 -13.82 29.36
C SER A 749 -13.24 -12.99 28.63
N PHE A 750 -13.82 -12.02 29.33
CA PHE A 750 -14.76 -11.04 28.75
C PHE A 750 -14.08 -9.95 27.90
N LYS A 751 -12.82 -10.13 27.46
CA LYS A 751 -12.08 -9.12 26.69
C LYS A 751 -12.61 -8.92 25.26
N GLY A 752 -13.42 -9.85 24.75
CA GLY A 752 -14.07 -9.76 23.44
C GLY A 752 -15.36 -8.93 23.49
N GLU A 753 -15.54 -8.05 22.50
CA GLU A 753 -16.79 -7.33 22.26
C GLU A 753 -17.54 -8.00 21.11
N TRP A 754 -18.86 -8.13 21.28
CA TRP A 754 -19.79 -8.78 20.37
C TRP A 754 -20.90 -7.79 20.01
N GLY A 755 -21.42 -7.84 18.77
CA GLY A 755 -22.60 -7.07 18.36
C GLY A 755 -23.62 -7.89 17.55
N SER A 756 -24.92 -7.66 17.76
CA SER A 756 -25.99 -8.28 16.97
C SER A 756 -25.89 -7.93 15.47
N ALA A 757 -26.69 -8.60 14.63
CA ALA A 757 -27.01 -8.04 13.33
C ALA A 757 -27.63 -6.65 13.50
N VAL A 758 -27.37 -5.76 12.54
CA VAL A 758 -27.97 -4.42 12.52
C VAL A 758 -29.48 -4.56 12.27
N PHE A 759 -30.27 -3.85 13.08
CA PHE A 759 -31.71 -3.76 12.96
C PHE A 759 -32.14 -2.29 12.86
N ARG A 760 -33.21 -2.08 12.10
CA ARG A 760 -33.75 -0.74 11.84
C ARG A 760 -34.88 -0.41 12.81
N VAL A 761 -34.87 0.81 13.34
CA VAL A 761 -36.01 1.40 14.05
C VAL A 761 -36.58 2.51 13.18
N ASP A 762 -37.75 2.30 12.58
CA ASP A 762 -38.34 3.30 11.67
C ASP A 762 -39.02 4.46 12.41
N ARG A 763 -39.50 4.22 13.63
CA ARG A 763 -40.21 5.21 14.45
C ARG A 763 -39.87 5.03 15.93
N PRO A 764 -39.75 6.13 16.70
CA PRO A 764 -39.55 6.07 18.14
C PRO A 764 -40.60 5.20 18.83
N GLY A 765 -40.20 4.48 19.86
CA GLY A 765 -41.10 3.57 20.58
C GLY A 765 -40.38 2.55 21.45
N GLU A 766 -41.16 1.78 22.19
CA GLU A 766 -40.63 0.68 22.97
C GLU A 766 -40.35 -0.54 22.08
N ARG A 767 -39.23 -1.21 22.35
CA ARG A 767 -38.82 -2.48 21.73
C ARG A 767 -38.39 -3.44 22.82
N LYS A 768 -38.73 -4.72 22.70
CA LYS A 768 -38.23 -5.78 23.58
C LYS A 768 -36.93 -6.33 22.99
N VAL A 769 -35.85 -6.31 23.76
CA VAL A 769 -34.60 -7.01 23.43
C VAL A 769 -34.53 -8.27 24.28
N GLU A 770 -34.27 -9.42 23.64
CA GLU A 770 -34.24 -10.72 24.31
C GLU A 770 -33.07 -11.58 23.81
N PHE A 771 -32.37 -12.23 24.73
CA PHE A 771 -31.37 -13.26 24.46
C PHE A 771 -31.96 -14.61 24.85
N VAL A 772 -31.95 -15.58 23.96
CA VAL A 772 -32.60 -16.89 24.14
C VAL A 772 -31.60 -17.99 23.89
N GLY A 773 -31.44 -18.92 24.83
CA GLY A 773 -30.59 -20.09 24.67
C GLY A 773 -31.10 -21.06 23.59
N ALA A 774 -30.19 -21.69 22.86
CA ALA A 774 -30.44 -22.59 21.75
C ALA A 774 -30.67 -24.06 22.16
N GLY A 775 -30.78 -24.34 23.47
CA GLY A 775 -31.14 -25.67 24.00
C GLY A 775 -29.98 -26.67 24.15
N GLY A 776 -28.74 -26.28 23.86
CA GLY A 776 -27.56 -27.15 23.99
C GLY A 776 -27.03 -27.32 25.42
N SER A 777 -26.11 -28.27 25.64
CA SER A 777 -25.58 -28.67 26.95
C SER A 777 -24.44 -27.78 27.51
N GLY A 778 -24.49 -26.47 27.26
CA GLY A 778 -23.45 -25.53 27.71
C GLY A 778 -24.03 -24.27 28.36
N TYR A 779 -23.14 -23.35 28.73
CA TYR A 779 -23.50 -22.06 29.32
C TYR A 779 -23.10 -20.89 28.42
N LEU A 780 -23.82 -19.78 28.55
CA LEU A 780 -23.41 -18.48 28.04
C LEU A 780 -23.38 -17.52 29.21
N LEU A 781 -22.28 -16.82 29.39
CA LEU A 781 -22.18 -15.67 30.28
C LEU A 781 -22.26 -14.38 29.46
N LEU A 782 -22.99 -13.39 29.98
CA LEU A 782 -23.18 -12.08 29.38
C LEU A 782 -22.83 -10.99 30.38
N ASP A 783 -22.11 -9.99 29.90
CA ASP A 783 -21.74 -8.77 30.63
C ASP A 783 -21.81 -7.56 29.69
N ASP A 784 -21.90 -6.36 30.27
CA ASP A 784 -21.74 -5.08 29.57
C ASP A 784 -22.68 -4.90 28.35
N ILE A 785 -23.98 -5.19 28.51
CA ILE A 785 -24.95 -5.09 27.40
C ILE A 785 -25.31 -3.63 27.11
N ARG A 786 -25.19 -3.23 25.84
CA ARG A 786 -25.37 -1.87 25.34
C ARG A 786 -26.19 -1.85 24.05
N ILE A 787 -26.82 -0.71 23.78
CA ILE A 787 -27.32 -0.40 22.43
C ILE A 787 -26.28 0.46 21.74
N SER A 788 -26.02 0.13 20.49
CA SER A 788 -25.14 0.85 19.59
C SER A 788 -25.92 1.36 18.40
N SER A 789 -25.55 2.50 17.82
CA SER A 789 -26.16 3.02 16.58
C SER A 789 -25.11 3.49 15.60
N VAL A 790 -25.44 3.45 14.30
CA VAL A 790 -24.60 4.03 13.24
C VAL A 790 -24.47 5.55 13.41
N ASP A 791 -25.53 6.25 13.82
CA ASP A 791 -25.49 7.71 14.03
C ASP A 791 -24.51 8.10 15.14
N ALA A 792 -24.58 7.44 16.30
CA ALA A 792 -23.61 7.66 17.38
C ALA A 792 -22.16 7.39 16.97
N ILE A 793 -21.90 6.49 16.01
CA ILE A 793 -20.56 6.31 15.44
C ILE A 793 -20.20 7.57 14.66
N LEU A 794 -20.98 7.90 13.63
CA LEU A 794 -20.67 8.92 12.63
C LEU A 794 -20.69 10.35 13.18
N ASP A 795 -21.61 10.64 14.09
CA ASP A 795 -21.82 11.98 14.68
C ASP A 795 -20.82 12.29 15.81
N SER A 796 -20.03 11.31 16.25
CA SER A 796 -19.07 11.49 17.33
C SER A 796 -17.87 12.35 16.97
N GLY A 797 -17.70 12.67 15.68
CA GLY A 797 -16.57 13.44 15.19
C GLY A 797 -15.32 12.59 14.96
N PHE A 798 -14.44 13.14 14.13
CA PHE A 798 -13.30 12.45 13.55
C PHE A 798 -12.01 12.65 14.34
N ARG A 799 -11.19 11.60 14.46
CA ARG A 799 -9.92 11.61 15.20
C ARG A 799 -8.87 10.66 14.62
N ALA A 800 -7.68 10.64 15.22
CA ALA A 800 -6.66 9.63 14.97
C ALA A 800 -7.22 8.20 15.12
N GLY A 801 -6.75 7.29 14.28
CA GLY A 801 -7.09 5.87 14.35
C GLY A 801 -6.64 5.19 15.64
N GLU A 802 -6.95 3.90 15.73
CA GLU A 802 -6.73 3.10 16.93
C GLU A 802 -6.25 1.68 16.61
N ALA A 803 -5.47 1.54 15.54
CA ALA A 803 -4.77 0.28 15.30
C ALA A 803 -3.82 -0.03 16.47
N LEU A 804 -3.45 -1.30 16.62
CA LEU A 804 -2.57 -1.73 17.69
C LEU A 804 -1.21 -1.02 17.58
N GLY A 805 -0.84 -0.31 18.65
CA GLY A 805 0.42 0.45 18.69
C GLY A 805 0.34 1.86 18.11
N GLN A 806 -0.83 2.31 17.64
CA GLN A 806 -1.06 3.71 17.29
C GLN A 806 -1.19 4.56 18.55
N VAL A 807 -0.48 5.69 18.58
CA VAL A 807 -0.71 6.74 19.57
C VAL A 807 -1.96 7.51 19.15
N SER A 808 -3.07 7.27 19.85
CA SER A 808 -4.32 7.95 19.52
C SER A 808 -4.21 9.44 19.89
N GLY A 809 -4.09 10.31 18.89
CA GLY A 809 -4.28 11.75 19.05
C GLY A 809 -5.77 12.12 19.14
N GLU A 810 -6.07 13.28 19.72
CA GLU A 810 -7.41 13.87 19.60
C GLU A 810 -7.61 14.50 18.21
N GLU A 811 -6.55 15.00 17.57
CA GLU A 811 -6.59 15.66 16.26
C GLU A 811 -5.75 14.90 15.22
N LEU A 812 -6.38 14.37 14.15
CA LEU A 812 -5.67 13.62 13.11
C LEU A 812 -4.65 14.47 12.34
N GLY A 813 -4.98 15.74 12.05
CA GLY A 813 -4.08 16.65 11.32
C GLY A 813 -2.72 16.75 12.01
N LYS A 814 -2.70 17.02 13.32
CA LYS A 814 -1.47 17.05 14.13
C LYS A 814 -0.68 15.74 14.09
N GLN A 815 -1.37 14.60 14.02
CA GLN A 815 -0.72 13.30 13.87
C GLN A 815 -0.03 13.17 12.50
N PHE A 816 -0.69 13.56 11.42
CA PHE A 816 -0.07 13.56 10.09
C PHE A 816 1.09 14.55 9.99
N GLU A 817 0.99 15.71 10.62
CA GLU A 817 2.11 16.65 10.72
C GLU A 817 3.29 16.04 11.49
N ALA A 818 3.04 15.36 12.61
CA ALA A 818 4.10 14.69 13.37
C ALA A 818 4.78 13.58 12.57
N GLN A 819 3.99 12.74 11.90
CA GLN A 819 4.46 11.69 11.00
C GLN A 819 5.31 12.25 9.85
N ALA A 820 4.89 13.35 9.23
CA ALA A 820 5.58 13.94 8.10
C ALA A 820 6.96 14.50 8.46
N LYS A 821 7.20 14.90 9.72
CA LYS A 821 8.47 15.52 10.15
C LYS A 821 9.68 14.62 9.93
N TYR A 822 9.56 13.30 10.14
CA TYR A 822 10.69 12.38 10.06
C TYR A 822 11.30 12.31 8.66
N PRO A 823 10.59 11.85 7.60
CA PRO A 823 11.14 11.76 6.25
C PRO A 823 11.60 13.13 5.74
N ARG A 824 10.83 14.18 6.03
CA ARG A 824 11.12 15.55 5.60
C ARG A 824 12.42 16.11 6.14
N THR A 825 12.75 15.82 7.39
CA THR A 825 14.02 16.21 8.02
C THR A 825 15.22 15.71 7.20
N PHE A 826 15.08 14.58 6.52
CA PHE A 826 16.12 13.96 5.70
C PHE A 826 15.93 14.18 4.19
N GLY A 827 15.07 15.13 3.79
CA GLY A 827 14.82 15.45 2.38
C GLY A 827 14.01 14.39 1.62
N LEU A 828 13.23 13.57 2.33
CA LEU A 828 12.46 12.47 1.76
C LEU A 828 10.99 12.84 1.55
N GLN A 829 10.37 12.19 0.57
CA GLN A 829 8.92 12.25 0.35
C GLN A 829 8.16 11.48 1.45
N VAL A 830 7.01 12.00 1.89
CA VAL A 830 6.19 11.31 2.90
C VAL A 830 5.29 10.29 2.20
N VAL A 831 5.49 9.01 2.51
CA VAL A 831 4.72 7.89 1.97
C VAL A 831 4.07 7.15 3.12
N ALA A 832 2.88 6.60 2.95
CA ALA A 832 2.30 5.71 3.95
C ALA A 832 2.12 4.32 3.35
N TYR A 833 2.76 3.31 3.96
CA TYR A 833 2.70 1.92 3.51
C TYR A 833 1.34 1.25 3.73
N GLU A 834 0.52 1.75 4.67
CA GLU A 834 -0.84 1.31 4.95
C GLU A 834 -1.75 2.46 5.40
N ALA A 835 -3.03 2.35 5.03
CA ALA A 835 -4.10 3.26 5.42
C ALA A 835 -5.46 2.58 5.40
N GLY A 836 -6.36 3.11 6.24
CA GLY A 836 -7.73 2.62 6.30
C GLY A 836 -8.51 3.16 7.49
N TRP A 837 -9.83 3.00 7.43
CA TRP A 837 -10.70 3.39 8.52
C TRP A 837 -10.69 2.34 9.64
N SER A 838 -10.00 2.63 10.74
CA SER A 838 -9.76 1.66 11.83
C SER A 838 -10.88 1.59 12.87
N VAL A 839 -12.12 1.98 12.55
CA VAL A 839 -13.24 1.82 13.49
C VAL A 839 -13.45 0.33 13.79
N GLY A 840 -13.39 -0.05 15.07
CA GLY A 840 -13.36 -1.46 15.51
C GLY A 840 -11.97 -2.10 15.56
N GLY A 841 -10.92 -1.36 15.23
CA GLY A 841 -9.51 -1.79 15.26
C GLY A 841 -9.18 -2.90 14.26
N ASP A 842 -7.96 -3.43 14.40
CA ASP A 842 -7.39 -4.45 13.49
C ASP A 842 -8.10 -5.80 13.61
N PHE A 843 -8.70 -6.08 14.77
CA PHE A 843 -9.11 -7.43 15.13
C PHE A 843 -10.44 -7.52 15.90
N ARG A 844 -11.21 -6.44 16.14
CA ARG A 844 -12.38 -6.51 17.04
C ARG A 844 -13.63 -5.84 16.49
N GLN A 845 -13.83 -5.96 15.17
CA GLN A 845 -14.93 -5.29 14.49
C GLN A 845 -16.27 -6.01 14.77
N VAL A 846 -17.33 -5.23 15.01
CA VAL A 846 -18.72 -5.70 15.19
C VAL A 846 -19.60 -5.31 13.98
N PRO A 847 -20.75 -5.98 13.72
CA PRO A 847 -21.52 -5.77 12.49
C PRO A 847 -21.93 -4.31 12.23
N ILE A 848 -22.24 -3.55 13.27
CA ILE A 848 -22.63 -2.15 13.16
C ILE A 848 -21.48 -1.23 12.67
N GLN A 849 -20.24 -1.57 13.02
CA GLN A 849 -19.07 -0.86 12.52
C GLN A 849 -18.85 -1.14 11.03
N ASN A 850 -19.03 -2.39 10.61
CA ASN A 850 -18.96 -2.75 9.19
C ASN A 850 -20.10 -2.12 8.40
N TRP A 851 -21.29 -1.99 9.00
CA TRP A 851 -22.39 -1.25 8.41
C TRP A 851 -22.03 0.22 8.17
N ALA A 852 -21.46 0.90 9.17
CA ALA A 852 -20.96 2.26 9.00
C ALA A 852 -19.92 2.34 7.87
N LYS A 853 -18.90 1.46 7.87
CA LYS A 853 -17.84 1.41 6.85
C LYS A 853 -18.34 1.23 5.42
N PHE A 854 -19.24 0.27 5.21
CA PHE A 854 -19.52 -0.25 3.88
C PHE A 854 -20.89 0.11 3.33
N LYS A 855 -21.84 0.50 4.18
CA LYS A 855 -23.23 0.77 3.77
C LYS A 855 -23.69 2.19 3.98
N ASP A 856 -23.19 2.91 4.98
CA ASP A 856 -23.62 4.28 5.23
C ASP A 856 -22.89 5.26 4.30
N ASP A 857 -23.64 6.06 3.53
CA ASP A 857 -23.07 6.98 2.56
C ASP A 857 -22.35 8.18 3.20
N ARG A 858 -22.68 8.55 4.44
CA ARG A 858 -22.00 9.64 5.17
C ARG A 858 -20.53 9.34 5.43
N THR A 859 -20.15 8.07 5.43
CA THR A 859 -18.75 7.62 5.50
C THR A 859 -17.87 8.26 4.44
N GLN A 860 -18.42 8.58 3.26
CA GLN A 860 -17.66 9.27 2.23
C GLN A 860 -17.11 10.62 2.72
N MET A 861 -17.88 11.38 3.51
CA MET A 861 -17.43 12.67 4.05
C MET A 861 -16.24 12.53 5.00
N ILE A 862 -16.22 11.44 5.78
CA ILE A 862 -15.12 11.12 6.70
C ILE A 862 -13.84 10.81 5.90
N ASN A 863 -13.97 9.97 4.87
CA ASN A 863 -12.87 9.59 4.00
C ASN A 863 -12.32 10.80 3.23
N ASP A 864 -13.20 11.63 2.68
CA ASP A 864 -12.84 12.86 1.96
C ASP A 864 -12.03 13.81 2.86
N ARG A 865 -12.44 13.99 4.13
CA ARG A 865 -11.69 14.82 5.08
C ARG A 865 -10.35 14.21 5.46
N MET A 866 -10.25 12.89 5.58
CA MET A 866 -8.97 12.23 5.83
C MET A 866 -7.99 12.49 4.68
N ILE A 867 -8.43 12.26 3.44
CA ILE A 867 -7.60 12.47 2.23
C ILE A 867 -7.13 13.92 2.17
N GLU A 868 -8.02 14.87 2.48
CA GLU A 868 -7.67 16.29 2.52
C GLU A 868 -6.63 16.61 3.61
N LEU A 869 -6.78 16.10 4.84
CA LEU A 869 -5.79 16.26 5.90
C LEU A 869 -4.42 15.66 5.53
N TRP A 870 -4.41 14.55 4.79
CA TRP A 870 -3.20 13.92 4.26
C TRP A 870 -2.54 14.78 3.17
N ASP A 871 -3.33 15.44 2.34
CA ASP A 871 -2.82 16.40 1.36
C ASP A 871 -2.31 17.70 2.01
N GLU A 872 -3.04 18.24 3.00
CA GLU A 872 -2.66 19.40 3.81
C GLU A 872 -1.36 19.15 4.60
N SER A 873 -1.11 17.90 5.02
CA SER A 873 0.16 17.52 5.62
C SER A 873 1.31 17.52 4.62
N GLY A 874 1.05 17.69 3.32
CA GLY A 874 1.97 17.69 2.19
C GLY A 874 2.60 16.32 1.93
N SER A 875 1.88 15.25 2.24
CA SER A 875 2.34 13.91 1.93
C SER A 875 2.35 13.63 0.43
N PHE A 876 2.84 12.47 -0.01
CA PHE A 876 2.92 12.13 -1.44
C PHE A 876 1.96 11.01 -1.83
N MET A 877 2.16 9.81 -1.27
CA MET A 877 1.42 8.61 -1.65
C MET A 877 0.85 7.92 -0.43
N ASN A 878 -0.41 7.52 -0.51
CA ASN A 878 -1.04 6.70 0.51
C ASN A 878 -1.40 5.32 -0.05
N ILE A 879 -0.99 4.26 0.63
CA ILE A 879 -1.33 2.88 0.24
C ILE A 879 -2.53 2.42 1.06
N TRP A 880 -3.64 2.17 0.38
CA TRP A 880 -4.88 1.72 0.97
C TRP A 880 -4.93 0.21 1.08
N GLY A 881 -5.50 -0.28 2.18
CA GLY A 881 -5.86 -1.68 2.33
C GLY A 881 -4.99 -2.43 3.32
N VAL A 882 -5.66 -2.93 4.36
CA VAL A 882 -5.29 -4.00 5.30
C VAL A 882 -6.51 -4.23 6.23
N TYR A 883 -6.56 -5.36 6.94
CA TYR A 883 -7.54 -5.66 8.02
C TYR A 883 -9.04 -5.46 7.71
N ARG A 884 -9.52 -5.89 6.54
CA ARG A 884 -10.93 -5.67 6.09
C ARG A 884 -11.39 -4.21 6.22
N PHE A 885 -10.50 -3.23 6.10
CA PHE A 885 -10.87 -1.81 6.02
C PHE A 885 -11.33 -1.40 4.61
N TRP A 886 -11.44 -2.38 3.72
CA TRP A 886 -11.68 -2.24 2.30
C TRP A 886 -12.65 -3.34 1.81
N PRO A 887 -13.51 -3.10 0.79
CA PRO A 887 -14.45 -4.10 0.26
C PRO A 887 -13.77 -5.22 -0.56
N GLU A 888 -12.91 -6.01 0.08
CA GLU A 888 -12.12 -7.06 -0.59
C GLU A 888 -12.91 -8.30 -1.05
N PHE A 889 -14.19 -8.37 -0.67
CA PHE A 889 -15.10 -9.50 -0.87
C PHE A 889 -16.10 -9.29 -2.02
N ASP A 890 -16.09 -8.13 -2.68
CA ASP A 890 -17.06 -7.74 -3.72
C ASP A 890 -16.37 -6.82 -4.74
N LEU A 891 -15.62 -7.43 -5.65
CA LEU A 891 -14.92 -6.70 -6.70
C LEU A 891 -15.86 -6.10 -7.73
N VAL A 892 -17.00 -6.75 -7.98
CA VAL A 892 -17.97 -6.31 -8.99
C VAL A 892 -18.56 -4.95 -8.61
N ASN A 893 -18.86 -4.73 -7.33
CA ASN A 893 -19.42 -3.47 -6.85
C ASN A 893 -18.40 -2.63 -6.07
N ALA A 894 -17.09 -2.93 -6.14
CA ALA A 894 -16.06 -2.25 -5.36
C ALA A 894 -16.13 -0.71 -5.49
N THR A 895 -16.46 -0.19 -6.67
CA THR A 895 -16.51 1.26 -6.95
C THR A 895 -17.74 1.95 -6.35
N SER A 896 -18.74 1.18 -5.89
CA SER A 896 -19.91 1.69 -5.20
C SER A 896 -19.67 2.02 -3.73
N TYR A 897 -18.60 1.50 -3.12
CA TYR A 897 -18.35 1.68 -1.70
C TYR A 897 -17.87 3.11 -1.38
N PRO A 898 -18.25 3.68 -0.21
CA PRO A 898 -17.94 5.07 0.13
C PRO A 898 -16.47 5.47 -0.04
N LEU A 899 -15.54 4.60 0.37
CA LEU A 899 -14.11 4.84 0.23
C LEU A 899 -13.67 4.93 -1.24
N MET A 900 -14.13 4.01 -2.09
CA MET A 900 -13.80 4.04 -3.52
C MET A 900 -14.37 5.27 -4.22
N ARG A 901 -15.58 5.71 -3.84
CA ARG A 901 -16.13 6.97 -4.33
C ARG A 901 -15.29 8.17 -3.90
N SER A 902 -14.73 8.14 -2.69
CA SER A 902 -13.82 9.17 -2.17
C SER A 902 -12.50 9.22 -2.96
N LEU A 903 -11.90 8.05 -3.25
CA LEU A 903 -10.69 7.96 -4.08
C LEU A 903 -10.94 8.43 -5.51
N GLY A 904 -12.05 8.01 -6.11
CA GLY A 904 -12.43 8.48 -7.45
C GLY A 904 -12.73 9.98 -7.48
N ALA A 905 -13.30 10.54 -6.41
CA ALA A 905 -13.51 11.99 -6.30
C ALA A 905 -12.20 12.76 -6.11
N SER A 906 -11.29 12.26 -5.26
CA SER A 906 -9.99 12.89 -5.03
C SER A 906 -9.12 12.88 -6.29
N SER A 907 -9.18 11.82 -7.10
CA SER A 907 -8.44 11.75 -8.37
C SER A 907 -8.92 12.69 -9.46
N ARG A 908 -10.00 13.45 -9.25
CA ARG A 908 -10.54 14.44 -10.20
C ARG A 908 -10.31 15.90 -9.80
N ARG A 909 -9.64 16.16 -8.69
CA ARG A 909 -9.39 17.51 -8.19
C ARG A 909 -7.92 17.73 -7.86
N LEU A 910 -7.51 18.99 -7.78
CA LEU A 910 -6.20 19.35 -7.24
C LEU A 910 -6.10 18.93 -5.77
N ARG A 911 -4.93 18.46 -5.38
CA ARG A 911 -4.56 18.24 -3.97
C ARG A 911 -4.60 19.56 -3.22
N ALA A 912 -5.06 19.50 -1.97
CA ALA A 912 -4.96 20.62 -1.05
C ALA A 912 -3.50 21.11 -0.96
N GLU A 913 -3.31 22.41 -0.82
CA GLU A 913 -1.97 22.95 -0.61
C GLU A 913 -1.46 22.54 0.77
N ALA A 914 -0.19 22.19 0.86
CA ALA A 914 0.41 21.81 2.12
C ALA A 914 0.44 23.01 3.09
N THR A 915 -0.16 22.84 4.27
CA THR A 915 -0.19 23.86 5.33
C THR A 915 0.75 23.53 6.50
N SER A 916 1.31 22.31 6.52
CA SER A 916 2.09 21.75 7.64
C SER A 916 3.58 22.14 7.69
N GLY A 917 4.04 23.00 6.77
CA GLY A 917 5.39 23.56 6.79
C GLY A 917 5.31 25.08 7.00
N LYS A 918 6.28 25.67 7.72
CA LYS A 918 6.35 27.13 7.76
C LYS A 918 6.65 27.62 6.35
N LEU A 919 5.81 28.50 5.79
CA LEU A 919 6.23 29.39 4.71
C LEU A 919 7.63 29.90 5.01
N LEU A 920 8.55 29.91 4.03
CA LEU A 920 9.94 30.33 4.19
C LEU A 920 9.99 31.56 5.12
N PRO A 921 10.34 31.35 6.41
CA PRO A 921 10.17 32.41 7.38
C PRO A 921 11.35 33.34 7.27
N ALA A 922 11.11 34.63 7.51
CA ALA A 922 12.17 35.65 7.55
C ALA A 922 13.33 35.27 8.50
N SER A 923 13.03 34.48 9.55
CA SER A 923 14.02 33.99 10.52
C SER A 923 13.62 32.64 11.12
N LEU A 924 14.59 31.75 11.22
CA LEU A 924 14.63 30.53 12.02
C LEU A 924 15.56 30.74 13.22
N SER A 925 15.18 30.28 14.39
CA SER A 925 15.92 30.45 15.63
C SER A 925 16.10 29.11 16.35
N PRO A 926 16.99 29.00 17.34
CA PRO A 926 17.20 27.76 18.11
C PRO A 926 15.95 27.22 18.76
N LYS A 927 15.00 28.08 19.16
CA LYS A 927 13.67 27.64 19.63
C LYS A 927 12.82 26.98 18.54
N ASP A 928 13.11 27.25 17.26
CA ASP A 928 12.49 26.52 16.14
C ASP A 928 13.13 25.14 15.97
N ALA A 929 14.26 24.83 16.62
CA ALA A 929 14.84 23.50 16.60
C ALA A 929 13.92 22.45 17.25
N ASP A 930 12.99 22.83 18.13
CA ASP A 930 11.96 21.93 18.68
C ASP A 930 11.00 21.38 17.60
N TRP A 931 10.97 21.97 16.40
CA TRP A 931 10.20 21.47 15.25
C TRP A 931 10.90 20.33 14.52
N VAL A 932 12.23 20.33 14.62
CA VAL A 932 13.17 19.36 14.03
C VAL A 932 13.43 18.23 15.02
N HIS A 933 13.62 18.61 16.28
CA HIS A 933 13.74 17.69 17.38
C HIS A 933 12.40 17.06 17.60
N VAL A 934 12.25 15.90 17.00
CA VAL A 934 11.28 14.91 17.41
C VAL A 934 11.45 14.73 18.93
N PRO A 935 10.48 15.16 19.76
CA PRO A 935 10.44 14.73 21.13
C PRO A 935 10.18 13.22 21.05
N ILE A 936 11.18 12.40 21.37
CA ILE A 936 10.94 11.00 21.69
C ILE A 936 9.85 11.02 22.77
N GLY A 937 8.67 10.48 22.44
CA GLY A 937 7.40 10.76 23.13
C GLY A 937 7.45 10.67 24.65
N ALA A 938 6.48 11.30 25.30
CA ALA A 938 6.36 11.56 26.74
C ALA A 938 6.29 10.33 27.67
N SER A 939 6.60 9.12 27.20
CA SER A 939 6.72 7.90 27.99
C SER A 939 8.17 7.37 27.98
N GLY A 940 9.02 7.93 28.85
CA GLY A 940 10.20 7.22 29.39
C GLY A 940 11.46 7.05 28.53
N TRP A 941 11.48 7.41 27.23
CA TRP A 941 12.63 7.09 26.36
C TRP A 941 13.60 8.25 26.05
N ARG A 942 13.61 9.33 26.85
CA ARG A 942 14.53 10.48 26.73
C ARG A 942 16.04 10.16 26.87
N ARG A 943 16.43 8.90 27.04
CA ARG A 943 17.82 8.44 27.28
C ARG A 943 18.68 8.27 26.01
N TYR A 944 18.16 8.57 24.83
CA TYR A 944 18.74 8.14 23.54
C TYR A 944 19.44 9.23 22.71
N LEU A 945 19.71 10.42 23.29
CA LEU A 945 20.45 11.49 22.59
C LEU A 945 21.87 11.66 23.18
N PRO A 946 22.87 10.90 22.72
CA PRO A 946 24.27 11.08 23.12
C PRO A 946 24.94 12.33 22.50
N TRP A 947 24.29 13.00 21.55
CA TRP A 947 24.87 14.07 20.71
C TRP A 947 24.90 15.46 21.34
N ARG A 948 24.53 15.60 22.61
CA ARG A 948 24.62 16.90 23.30
C ARG A 948 26.07 17.39 23.46
N ASP A 949 27.05 16.56 23.13
CA ASP A 949 28.47 16.89 23.15
C ASP A 949 29.03 17.09 21.71
N LYS A 950 28.97 18.36 21.26
CA LYS A 950 29.92 19.07 20.35
C LYS A 950 30.04 18.71 18.84
N LYS A 951 29.20 17.83 18.30
CA LYS A 951 29.01 17.68 16.84
C LYS A 951 27.54 17.38 16.58
N GLY A 952 26.83 18.33 15.97
CA GLY A 952 25.39 18.19 15.78
C GLY A 952 24.90 18.89 14.53
N TRP A 953 23.65 18.63 14.18
CA TRP A 953 22.98 19.34 13.11
C TRP A 953 21.53 19.61 13.49
N PHE A 954 20.96 20.64 12.87
CA PHE A 954 19.55 21.01 12.96
C PHE A 954 19.00 21.08 11.55
N SER A 955 17.75 20.69 11.30
CA SER A 955 17.15 20.85 9.97
C SER A 955 15.68 21.20 9.98
N TRP A 956 15.29 22.29 9.33
CA TRP A 956 13.89 22.71 9.26
C TRP A 956 13.28 22.35 7.91
N MET A 957 11.98 22.08 7.91
CA MET A 957 11.21 22.04 6.67
C MET A 957 10.56 23.41 6.44
N LEU A 958 10.85 24.00 5.28
CA LEU A 958 10.33 25.30 4.89
C LEU A 958 9.59 25.21 3.56
N VAL A 959 8.52 25.98 3.39
CA VAL A 959 7.77 26.04 2.15
C VAL A 959 8.11 27.32 1.40
N ALA A 960 8.80 27.19 0.28
CA ALA A 960 9.02 28.27 -0.66
C ALA A 960 7.71 28.59 -1.39
N PRO A 961 7.15 29.81 -1.23
CA PRO A 961 5.87 30.16 -1.84
C PRO A 961 5.96 30.32 -3.36
N ALA A 962 7.17 30.56 -3.89
CA ALA A 962 7.48 30.66 -5.30
C ALA A 962 8.91 30.15 -5.59
N THR A 963 9.16 29.75 -6.84
CA THR A 963 10.53 29.49 -7.29
C THR A 963 11.27 30.83 -7.41
N GLY A 964 12.41 30.97 -6.73
CA GLY A 964 13.12 32.24 -6.65
C GLY A 964 14.51 32.12 -6.03
N ASP A 965 15.27 33.21 -6.07
CA ASP A 965 16.55 33.32 -5.39
C ASP A 965 16.31 33.94 -4.00
N TYR A 966 16.67 33.20 -2.95
CA TYR A 966 16.49 33.58 -1.56
C TYR A 966 17.84 33.89 -0.92
N SER A 967 17.90 34.99 -0.17
CA SER A 967 19.07 35.32 0.63
C SER A 967 19.08 34.54 1.95
N VAL A 968 20.21 33.92 2.28
CA VAL A 968 20.39 33.15 3.51
C VAL A 968 21.54 33.75 4.32
N GLN A 969 21.28 34.07 5.58
CA GLN A 969 22.28 34.53 6.54
C GLN A 969 22.24 33.63 7.77
N VAL A 970 23.40 33.29 8.32
CA VAL A 970 23.50 32.58 9.61
C VAL A 970 24.03 33.50 10.67
N LYS A 971 23.48 33.42 11.88
CA LYS A 971 23.97 34.03 13.10
C LYS A 971 24.35 32.92 14.06
N ALA A 972 25.62 32.88 14.46
CA ALA A 972 26.18 31.87 15.34
C ALA A 972 27.35 32.44 16.15
N SER A 973 27.64 31.81 17.29
CA SER A 973 28.76 32.13 18.19
C SER A 973 29.54 30.87 18.57
N GLY A 974 30.79 31.05 19.00
CA GLY A 974 31.66 29.97 19.47
C GLY A 974 32.78 29.57 18.51
N GLU A 975 33.49 28.49 18.82
CA GLU A 975 34.66 28.02 18.05
C GLU A 975 34.30 26.80 17.22
N GLY A 976 34.45 26.90 15.89
CA GLY A 976 34.14 25.80 15.00
C GLY A 976 33.81 26.22 13.57
N SER A 977 33.11 25.32 12.87
CA SER A 977 32.58 25.56 11.53
C SER A 977 31.10 25.23 11.48
N LEU A 978 30.40 25.88 10.54
CA LEU A 978 29.04 25.50 10.19
C LEU A 978 28.86 25.38 8.69
N VAL A 979 27.94 24.51 8.30
CA VAL A 979 27.49 24.32 6.92
C VAL A 979 25.97 24.45 6.91
N VAL A 980 25.44 25.30 6.04
CA VAL A 980 24.01 25.32 5.73
C VAL A 980 23.81 24.66 4.39
N GLU A 981 22.92 23.71 4.36
CA GLU A 981 22.55 22.94 3.19
C GLU A 981 21.05 23.12 2.93
N PHE A 982 20.68 23.23 1.66
CA PHE A 982 19.30 23.18 1.21
C PHE A 982 19.15 21.95 0.34
N ASP A 983 18.29 21.02 0.74
CA ASP A 983 18.08 19.73 0.10
C ASP A 983 19.38 18.94 -0.17
N GLY A 984 20.33 19.03 0.77
CA GLY A 984 21.63 18.36 0.69
C GLY A 984 22.69 19.10 -0.12
N GLU A 985 22.34 20.20 -0.79
CA GLU A 985 23.32 21.05 -1.45
C GLU A 985 23.86 22.11 -0.48
N THR A 986 25.18 22.21 -0.34
CA THR A 986 25.82 23.25 0.48
C THR A 986 25.52 24.63 -0.10
N ALA A 987 24.65 25.38 0.57
CA ALA A 987 24.36 26.77 0.24
C ALA A 987 25.35 27.73 0.90
N LEU A 988 25.76 27.43 2.14
CA LEU A 988 26.71 28.24 2.90
C LEU A 988 27.70 27.35 3.64
N ARG A 989 29.00 27.65 3.55
CA ARG A 989 30.03 27.01 4.36
C ARG A 989 30.87 28.07 5.05
N VAL A 990 30.94 28.00 6.37
CA VAL A 990 31.76 28.89 7.19
C VAL A 990 32.78 28.04 7.93
N THR A 991 34.00 28.03 7.42
CA THR A 991 35.18 27.49 8.10
C THR A 991 35.76 28.59 8.98
N GLU A 992 35.75 28.39 10.30
CA GLU A 992 36.09 29.40 11.31
C GLU A 992 35.04 30.52 11.43
N LEU A 993 34.21 30.47 12.47
CA LEU A 993 33.22 31.50 12.75
C LEU A 993 33.89 32.87 13.00
N LYS A 994 33.75 33.78 12.03
CA LYS A 994 34.18 35.18 12.10
C LYS A 994 32.94 36.07 12.12
N SER A 995 32.99 37.17 12.87
CA SER A 995 31.95 38.20 12.83
C SER A 995 32.33 39.27 11.79
N PRO A 996 31.48 39.60 10.80
CA PRO A 996 30.12 39.08 10.54
C PRO A 996 30.11 37.81 9.68
N LEU A 997 29.10 36.95 9.88
CA LEU A 997 28.92 35.74 9.10
C LEU A 997 28.40 36.05 7.68
N PRO A 998 28.86 35.30 6.66
CA PRO A 998 28.50 35.54 5.27
C PRO A 998 27.01 35.32 4.98
N THR A 999 26.49 36.10 4.03
CA THR A 999 25.18 35.86 3.40
C THR A 999 25.41 35.17 2.05
N THR A 1000 24.61 34.15 1.75
CA THR A 1000 24.61 33.45 0.46
C THR A 1000 23.28 33.63 -0.25
N GLN A 1001 23.23 33.40 -1.56
CA GLN A 1001 22.00 33.32 -2.34
C GLN A 1001 21.74 31.85 -2.66
N VAL A 1002 20.55 31.36 -2.36
CA VAL A 1002 20.12 30.01 -2.68
C VAL A 1002 18.88 30.09 -3.55
N ARG A 1003 18.90 29.39 -4.69
CA ARG A 1003 17.71 29.31 -5.55
C ARG A 1003 16.85 28.15 -5.07
N LEU A 1004 15.65 28.43 -4.58
CA LEU A 1004 14.69 27.41 -4.16
C LEU A 1004 13.57 27.35 -5.19
N THR A 1005 13.10 26.14 -5.48
CA THR A 1005 11.87 25.96 -6.26
C THR A 1005 10.66 26.27 -5.38
N LYS A 1006 9.48 26.46 -5.95
CA LYS A 1006 8.25 26.51 -5.16
C LYS A 1006 8.01 25.13 -4.55
N GLY A 1007 7.85 25.03 -3.23
CA GLY A 1007 7.63 23.75 -2.56
C GLY A 1007 8.36 23.62 -1.23
N ALA A 1008 8.43 22.41 -0.71
CA ALA A 1008 9.04 22.11 0.57
C ALA A 1008 10.55 21.87 0.41
N HIS A 1009 11.38 22.55 1.21
CA HIS A 1009 12.84 22.45 1.23
C HIS A 1009 13.34 22.12 2.63
N ALA A 1010 14.24 21.14 2.72
CA ALA A 1010 14.96 20.84 3.94
C ALA A 1010 16.16 21.77 4.08
N VAL A 1011 16.15 22.63 5.11
CA VAL A 1011 17.29 23.48 5.47
C VAL A 1011 18.04 22.82 6.59
N ARG A 1012 19.24 22.30 6.34
CA ARG A 1012 20.09 21.67 7.35
C ARG A 1012 21.23 22.60 7.73
N VAL A 1013 21.52 22.72 9.02
CA VAL A 1013 22.68 23.41 9.58
C VAL A 1013 23.52 22.41 10.34
N VAL A 1014 24.69 22.08 9.82
CA VAL A 1014 25.67 21.17 10.43
C VAL A 1014 26.71 21.99 11.19
N THR A 1015 27.05 21.58 12.40
CA THR A 1015 28.10 22.20 13.20
C THR A 1015 29.23 21.24 13.54
N ALA A 1016 30.44 21.75 13.59
CA ALA A 1016 31.60 21.05 14.11
C ALA A 1016 32.37 21.95 15.07
N GLY A 1017 32.54 21.51 16.32
CA GLY A 1017 33.13 22.30 17.41
C GLY A 1017 32.07 22.86 18.36
N ASP A 1018 32.49 23.79 19.21
CA ASP A 1018 31.62 24.48 20.16
C ASP A 1018 30.87 25.63 19.48
N VAL A 1019 29.93 25.30 18.57
CA VAL A 1019 29.13 26.27 17.82
C VAL A 1019 27.71 26.35 18.37
N GLU A 1020 27.33 27.55 18.83
CA GLU A 1020 25.95 27.88 19.19
C GLU A 1020 25.30 28.65 18.02
N ILE A 1021 24.31 28.04 17.38
CA ILE A 1021 23.48 28.73 16.40
C ILE A 1021 22.54 29.68 17.15
N GLN A 1022 22.42 30.94 16.70
CA GLN A 1022 21.51 31.93 17.27
C GLN A 1022 20.29 32.17 16.36
N SER A 1023 20.47 32.11 15.04
CA SER A 1023 19.40 32.11 14.04
C SER A 1023 19.92 31.85 12.63
N VAL A 1024 19.03 31.45 11.73
CA VAL A 1024 19.21 31.46 10.27
C VAL A 1024 18.14 32.37 9.70
N GLU A 1025 18.51 33.43 8.99
CA GLU A 1025 17.57 34.30 8.31
C GLU A 1025 17.47 33.91 6.84
N ILE A 1026 16.25 33.81 6.33
CA ILE A 1026 15.96 33.50 4.93
C ILE A 1026 15.00 34.56 4.42
N ARG A 1027 15.36 35.28 3.36
CA ARG A 1027 14.54 36.35 2.81
C ARG A 1027 14.43 36.22 1.30
N ASP A 1028 13.20 36.41 0.81
CA ASP A 1028 12.88 36.63 -0.60
C ASP A 1028 13.44 37.97 -1.09
#